data_AF-A0ABD3RZN2-F1
#
_entry.id   AF-A0ABD3RZN2-F1
#
_cell.length_a   1.000
_cell.length_b   1.000
_cell.length_c   1.000
_cell.angle_alpha   90.00
_cell.angle_beta   90.00
_cell.angle_gamma   90.00
#
_symmetry.space_group_name_H-M   'P 1'
#
loop_
_entity.id
_entity.type
_entity.pdbx_description
1 polymer ?
#
loop_
_entity_poly.entity_id
_entity_poly.type
_entity_poly.pdbx_seq_one_letter_code
_entity_poly.pdbx_strand_id
1 'polypeptide(L)'
;MNKTTTRGGGKEYHRTARFPLVAHHFPALSIYLLSLCLYLHPLTSSPTPSSSFFSSSSSWGKGSSGIGGGGGGGSADGSSSSRRGGEYVLIYDPKPQLDEIHLTSSDNRDVNPPPSHGTVDYDVDNSWTNAWHNDYWGRPLNSSSSHKSWRPLSVWSFRFARGGLLGRRFVGSVGRAIVDASTWWTSSSVLGDGGGDEYVNENERRDHDDENDGGRMTPPPLASELFVHRFVNVCIHAVVTRMVGILATLLFRRRPPSHGYECEYNPSSPLSRTTAYSSSLLFAVHPSHVEVVANAANRPHLLALLFDVTICDPGTPLLVVFVSAVGGLLCCETAIFHYPAMVLTMTAIRHRELMSRTSSTTSTTTTKTAKHSPPAGDTAVLIKAVIDLLPRYVLLIMTSSTYLIYRLVNDTLSIPDGLIRPAENPFYDNVSKRRWTTASRILNYSYVLGLHVAKSFGIEIVGYSHEYGYDCIPEMVMDPIDARLWLPASIFVLFAAIIVMSWHGVGHRDEEGRRRGRARRVLLCLVFLSWMATLFPIAGILKVGTFVSDRIVVASTVGTCILCGRAFALCAVGGREYDDDETEEDHCNDDCDNARGWSIGSPFGGRCAAKMTNTTRATKNTARRFAFLLLFGLTACNLAMRTHHRTSEWMDSVSLLKSSLLACPRSIKSNLEMSKIYSGLVPHMLDFERALSLISTAQSIDPTYCDVHYQYAHVYIQQGKYVPFEEELVEALQCQFTMGQAMNMWQKYWKVVLRGDDRSGGVGSLRRIEAEARYKKYMTRIREVIEEDENKNDLGGFKRNSHSEIKDEL
;
A
#
# COMPACT_ATOMS: atom_id res chain seq x y z
N MET A 1 -17.30 67.87 -27.32
CA MET A 1 -18.28 66.82 -26.97
C MET A 1 -18.29 65.81 -28.12
N ASN A 2 -17.54 64.72 -27.99
CA ASN A 2 -17.49 63.62 -28.97
C ASN A 2 -17.93 62.34 -28.28
N LYS A 3 -18.94 61.64 -28.81
CA LYS A 3 -19.12 60.19 -28.57
C LYS A 3 -19.59 59.51 -29.85
N THR A 4 -18.62 58.92 -30.53
CA THR A 4 -18.76 57.91 -31.56
C THR A 4 -19.18 56.58 -30.92
N THR A 5 -20.31 56.06 -31.37
CA THR A 5 -20.82 54.70 -31.17
C THR A 5 -20.11 53.71 -32.09
N THR A 6 -19.55 52.63 -31.54
CA THR A 6 -19.17 51.44 -32.32
C THR A 6 -19.68 50.16 -31.67
N ARG A 7 -20.58 49.52 -32.43
CA ARG A 7 -21.05 48.12 -32.38
C ARG A 7 -19.99 47.12 -31.89
N GLY A 8 -20.34 46.36 -30.87
CA GLY A 8 -19.67 45.09 -30.54
C GLY A 8 -20.24 43.96 -31.42
N GLY A 9 -19.44 43.48 -32.36
CA GLY A 9 -19.70 42.23 -33.09
C GLY A 9 -18.99 41.08 -32.41
N GLY A 10 -19.75 40.09 -31.95
CA GLY A 10 -19.22 38.81 -31.50
C GLY A 10 -18.58 38.06 -32.66
N LYS A 11 -17.36 37.56 -32.44
CA LYS A 11 -16.78 36.48 -33.23
C LYS A 11 -16.36 35.38 -32.27
N GLU A 12 -17.20 34.37 -32.16
CA GLU A 12 -16.79 33.01 -31.81
C GLU A 12 -15.65 32.59 -32.75
N TYR A 13 -14.49 32.25 -32.18
CA TYR A 13 -13.41 31.60 -32.91
C TYR A 13 -13.24 30.19 -32.34
N HIS A 14 -13.93 29.23 -32.96
CA HIS A 14 -13.48 27.85 -32.98
C HIS A 14 -12.14 27.81 -33.74
N ARG A 15 -11.04 27.46 -33.05
CA ARG A 15 -9.80 27.04 -33.72
C ARG A 15 -9.22 25.83 -33.02
N THR A 16 -9.55 24.68 -33.58
CA THR A 16 -8.84 23.41 -33.39
C THR A 16 -7.39 23.56 -33.87
N ALA A 17 -6.45 23.75 -32.95
CA ALA A 17 -5.02 23.72 -33.24
C ALA A 17 -4.52 22.27 -33.12
N ARG A 18 -4.27 21.62 -34.26
CA ARG A 18 -3.52 20.36 -34.32
C ARG A 18 -2.03 20.67 -34.08
N PHE A 19 -1.53 20.39 -32.88
CA PHE A 19 -0.11 20.33 -32.54
C PHE A 19 0.28 18.89 -32.17
N PRO A 20 1.55 18.47 -32.30
CA PRO A 20 1.94 17.06 -32.22
C PRO A 20 1.90 16.58 -30.75
N LEU A 21 0.74 16.05 -30.33
CA LEU A 21 0.47 15.45 -29.03
C LEU A 21 1.41 14.28 -28.64
N VAL A 22 2.26 13.79 -29.53
CA VAL A 22 2.94 12.49 -29.35
C VAL A 22 4.19 12.58 -28.47
N ALA A 23 5.01 13.64 -28.59
CA ALA A 23 6.32 13.70 -27.93
C ALA A 23 6.27 14.08 -26.42
N HIS A 24 5.28 14.87 -26.00
CA HIS A 24 5.15 15.31 -24.61
C HIS A 24 4.43 14.30 -23.71
N HIS A 25 3.60 13.43 -24.29
CA HIS A 25 2.85 12.43 -23.55
C HIS A 25 3.60 11.11 -23.38
N PHE A 26 4.60 10.83 -24.22
CA PHE A 26 5.35 9.57 -24.22
C PHE A 26 6.04 9.24 -22.88
N PRO A 27 6.77 10.15 -22.21
CA PRO A 27 7.46 9.82 -20.96
C PRO A 27 6.51 9.63 -19.78
N ALA A 28 5.40 10.37 -19.78
CA ALA A 28 4.35 10.21 -18.77
C ALA A 28 3.65 8.86 -18.97
N LEU A 29 3.26 8.56 -20.21
CA LEU A 29 2.64 7.28 -20.59
C LEU A 29 3.54 6.10 -20.27
N SER A 30 4.85 6.19 -20.53
CA SER A 30 5.79 5.11 -20.20
C SER A 30 5.89 4.83 -18.71
N ILE A 31 5.79 5.85 -17.84
CA ILE A 31 5.77 5.63 -16.38
C ILE A 31 4.47 4.95 -15.94
N TYR A 32 3.32 5.28 -16.55
CA TYR A 32 2.06 4.56 -16.29
C TYR A 32 2.14 3.12 -16.74
N LEU A 33 2.59 2.89 -17.97
CA LEU A 33 2.77 1.54 -18.50
C LEU A 33 3.77 0.74 -17.66
N LEU A 34 4.86 1.36 -17.19
CA LEU A 34 5.79 0.73 -16.26
C LEU A 34 5.11 0.36 -14.94
N SER A 35 4.36 1.28 -14.33
CA SER A 35 3.63 0.98 -13.09
C SER A 35 2.64 -0.17 -13.30
N LEU A 36 1.88 -0.17 -14.40
CA LEU A 36 0.99 -1.27 -14.75
C LEU A 36 1.76 -2.58 -14.92
N CYS A 37 2.81 -2.61 -15.73
CA CYS A 37 3.59 -3.82 -16.01
C CYS A 37 4.27 -4.38 -14.76
N LEU A 38 4.81 -3.54 -13.87
CA LEU A 38 5.50 -3.97 -12.65
C LEU A 38 4.60 -4.80 -11.73
N TYR A 39 3.33 -4.42 -11.61
CA TYR A 39 2.36 -5.16 -10.80
C TYR A 39 1.65 -6.26 -11.59
N LEU A 40 1.24 -5.98 -12.83
CA LEU A 40 0.47 -6.93 -13.66
C LEU A 40 1.27 -8.13 -14.11
N HIS A 41 2.58 -7.99 -14.35
CA HIS A 41 3.40 -9.13 -14.74
C HIS A 41 3.39 -10.22 -13.65
N PRO A 42 3.82 -9.98 -12.39
CA PRO A 42 3.68 -10.97 -11.32
C PRO A 42 2.24 -11.49 -11.16
N LEU A 43 1.23 -10.60 -11.22
CA LEU A 43 -0.19 -10.96 -11.09
C LEU A 43 -0.68 -11.94 -12.18
N THR A 44 -0.06 -11.93 -13.36
CA THR A 44 -0.47 -12.75 -14.51
C THR A 44 0.44 -13.95 -14.75
N SER A 45 1.71 -13.89 -14.30
CA SER A 45 2.77 -14.84 -14.65
C SER A 45 3.24 -15.73 -13.50
N SER A 46 2.91 -15.45 -12.23
CA SER A 46 3.40 -16.27 -11.12
C SER A 46 2.69 -17.63 -11.11
N PRO A 47 3.38 -18.75 -10.88
CA PRO A 47 2.70 -20.02 -10.68
C PRO A 47 1.97 -19.97 -9.32
N THR A 48 0.66 -19.72 -9.31
CA THR A 48 -0.15 -20.17 -8.17
C THR A 48 -0.08 -21.70 -8.16
N PRO A 49 0.19 -22.35 -7.02
CA PRO A 49 0.16 -23.82 -6.97
C PRO A 49 -1.16 -24.31 -7.57
N SER A 50 -1.02 -24.99 -8.71
CA SER A 50 -2.10 -25.41 -9.58
C SER A 50 -3.12 -26.24 -8.81
N SER A 51 -4.38 -26.01 -9.14
CA SER A 51 -5.58 -26.71 -8.68
C SER A 51 -5.42 -28.24 -8.62
N SER A 52 -5.06 -28.74 -7.46
CA SER A 52 -5.81 -29.77 -6.74
C SER A 52 -5.82 -29.33 -5.27
N PHE A 53 -6.83 -29.72 -4.49
CA PHE A 53 -6.89 -29.62 -3.01
C PHE A 53 -7.61 -28.48 -2.29
N PHE A 54 -8.19 -27.45 -2.93
CA PHE A 54 -9.04 -26.48 -2.19
C PHE A 54 -10.56 -26.64 -2.41
N SER A 55 -10.98 -27.70 -3.10
CA SER A 55 -12.36 -28.20 -3.03
C SER A 55 -12.45 -29.27 -1.95
N SER A 56 -12.67 -28.86 -0.70
CA SER A 56 -13.57 -29.61 0.17
C SER A 56 -14.17 -28.67 1.21
N SER A 57 -15.29 -28.07 0.83
CA SER A 57 -16.43 -28.06 1.74
C SER A 57 -16.57 -29.46 2.35
N SER A 58 -16.52 -29.53 3.67
CA SER A 58 -17.14 -30.55 4.51
C SER A 58 -17.91 -31.65 3.74
N SER A 59 -17.25 -32.79 3.51
CA SER A 59 -17.93 -34.04 3.18
C SER A 59 -17.37 -35.14 4.08
N TRP A 60 -17.88 -35.15 5.31
CA TRP A 60 -17.91 -36.37 6.11
C TRP A 60 -18.81 -37.39 5.41
N GLY A 61 -18.27 -38.55 5.04
CA GLY A 61 -19.03 -39.79 4.89
C GLY A 61 -19.29 -40.30 3.47
N LYS A 62 -18.65 -41.42 3.15
CA LYS A 62 -19.07 -42.61 2.38
C LYS A 62 -17.77 -43.41 2.14
N GLY A 63 -17.40 -44.41 2.92
CA GLY A 63 -18.11 -45.67 3.11
C GLY A 63 -17.66 -46.66 2.03
N SER A 64 -16.69 -47.54 2.34
CA SER A 64 -16.55 -48.82 1.62
C SER A 64 -15.84 -49.86 2.49
N SER A 65 -16.63 -50.83 2.90
CA SER A 65 -16.24 -52.14 3.38
C SER A 65 -16.33 -53.13 2.22
N GLY A 66 -15.32 -54.00 2.02
CA GLY A 66 -15.54 -55.30 1.36
C GLY A 66 -14.49 -55.78 0.34
N ILE A 67 -13.63 -56.69 0.80
CA ILE A 67 -13.25 -57.98 0.18
C ILE A 67 -12.49 -58.00 -1.18
N GLY A 68 -11.28 -58.60 -1.16
CA GLY A 68 -10.94 -59.69 -2.10
C GLY A 68 -9.67 -59.59 -2.96
N GLY A 69 -8.58 -60.22 -2.51
CA GLY A 69 -7.86 -61.27 -3.26
C GLY A 69 -6.82 -60.92 -4.36
N GLY A 70 -5.57 -61.38 -4.12
CA GLY A 70 -4.52 -61.72 -5.12
C GLY A 70 -3.76 -60.53 -5.72
N GLY A 71 -2.43 -60.47 -5.84
CA GLY A 71 -1.38 -61.48 -5.90
C GLY A 71 -0.42 -61.05 -7.01
N GLY A 72 0.90 -61.01 -6.77
CA GLY A 72 1.93 -60.84 -7.80
C GLY A 72 2.91 -59.70 -7.54
N GLY A 73 4.17 -60.07 -7.28
CA GLY A 73 5.28 -59.14 -7.03
C GLY A 73 5.92 -58.57 -8.29
N GLY A 74 6.86 -57.65 -8.09
CA GLY A 74 7.69 -57.09 -9.16
C GLY A 74 8.42 -55.83 -8.76
N SER A 75 9.65 -56.02 -8.30
CA SER A 75 10.87 -55.19 -8.38
C SER A 75 10.85 -53.65 -8.53
N ALA A 76 11.82 -53.09 -7.82
CA ALA A 76 12.36 -51.73 -7.90
C ALA A 76 12.75 -51.27 -9.31
N ASP A 77 12.57 -49.97 -9.55
CA ASP A 77 13.49 -49.01 -10.21
C ASP A 77 12.74 -47.65 -10.20
N GLY A 78 13.23 -46.55 -9.64
CA GLY A 78 14.48 -45.90 -10.02
C GLY A 78 14.21 -44.89 -11.14
N SER A 79 13.84 -43.65 -10.82
CA SER A 79 14.39 -42.44 -11.49
C SER A 79 13.59 -41.17 -11.18
N SER A 80 14.35 -40.19 -10.73
CA SER A 80 14.09 -38.76 -10.70
C SER A 80 13.46 -38.22 -11.99
N SER A 81 12.26 -37.66 -11.92
CA SER A 81 11.73 -36.78 -12.98
C SER A 81 12.25 -35.36 -12.78
N SER A 82 13.36 -35.13 -13.48
CA SER A 82 13.97 -33.88 -13.89
C SER A 82 12.97 -32.75 -14.16
N ARG A 83 13.24 -31.60 -13.54
CA ARG A 83 12.76 -30.27 -13.93
C ARG A 83 13.13 -29.98 -15.38
N ARG A 84 12.15 -29.70 -16.25
CA ARG A 84 12.34 -28.94 -17.50
C ARG A 84 11.12 -28.07 -17.80
N GLY A 85 11.39 -26.80 -18.14
CA GLY A 85 10.54 -25.93 -18.95
C GLY A 85 9.34 -25.29 -18.23
N GLY A 86 9.52 -24.09 -17.70
CA GLY A 86 8.43 -23.27 -17.17
C GLY A 86 7.55 -22.72 -18.29
N GLU A 87 6.39 -23.33 -18.49
CA GLU A 87 5.31 -22.76 -19.29
C GLU A 87 4.54 -21.76 -18.39
N TYR A 88 4.57 -20.47 -18.72
CA TYR A 88 3.85 -19.43 -17.98
C TYR A 88 2.35 -19.54 -18.25
N VAL A 89 1.65 -20.34 -17.45
CA VAL A 89 0.18 -20.42 -17.50
C VAL A 89 -0.41 -19.15 -16.89
N LEU A 90 -1.28 -18.47 -17.64
CA LEU A 90 -2.00 -17.30 -17.12
C LEU A 90 -2.81 -17.69 -15.88
N ILE A 91 -2.65 -16.97 -14.78
CA ILE A 91 -3.48 -17.16 -13.59
C ILE A 91 -4.86 -16.51 -13.84
N TYR A 92 -5.81 -17.27 -14.36
CA TYR A 92 -7.19 -16.80 -14.44
C TYR A 92 -7.91 -16.81 -13.09
N ASP A 93 -7.35 -17.49 -12.09
CA ASP A 93 -7.95 -17.67 -10.76
C ASP A 93 -6.91 -17.59 -9.62
N PRO A 94 -6.38 -16.38 -9.31
CA PRO A 94 -5.51 -16.20 -8.14
C PRO A 94 -6.23 -16.61 -6.86
N LYS A 95 -5.54 -17.32 -5.98
CA LYS A 95 -6.06 -17.63 -4.64
C LYS A 95 -5.95 -16.39 -3.73
N PRO A 96 -7.01 -16.11 -2.93
CA PRO A 96 -6.97 -15.04 -1.95
C PRO A 96 -5.90 -15.28 -0.89
N GLN A 97 -5.20 -14.22 -0.50
CA GLN A 97 -4.14 -14.25 0.51
C GLN A 97 -4.55 -13.44 1.74
N LEU A 98 -4.29 -13.96 2.94
CA LEU A 98 -4.54 -13.27 4.22
C LEU A 98 -5.95 -12.65 4.27
N ASP A 99 -6.04 -11.32 4.41
CA ASP A 99 -7.27 -10.54 4.52
C ASP A 99 -8.21 -10.69 3.31
N GLU A 100 -7.69 -11.05 2.13
CA GLU A 100 -8.51 -11.29 0.95
C GLU A 100 -9.41 -12.52 1.13
N ILE A 101 -9.04 -13.47 1.98
CA ILE A 101 -9.85 -14.65 2.28
C ILE A 101 -11.16 -14.21 2.93
N HIS A 102 -11.10 -13.26 3.87
CA HIS A 102 -12.28 -12.69 4.50
C HIS A 102 -13.08 -11.83 3.53
N LEU A 103 -12.41 -11.08 2.66
CA LEU A 103 -13.07 -10.23 1.67
C LEU A 103 -13.82 -11.04 0.59
N THR A 104 -13.26 -12.18 0.18
CA THR A 104 -13.83 -13.07 -0.84
C THR A 104 -14.72 -14.17 -0.27
N SER A 105 -14.75 -14.34 1.06
CA SER A 105 -15.62 -15.30 1.75
C SER A 105 -17.10 -14.98 1.55
N SER A 106 -17.92 -16.03 1.44
CA SER A 106 -19.39 -15.93 1.49
C SER A 106 -19.92 -15.35 2.79
N ASP A 107 -19.12 -15.39 3.88
CA ASP A 107 -19.51 -14.84 5.18
C ASP A 107 -19.52 -13.31 5.18
N ASN A 108 -18.70 -12.69 4.33
CA ASN A 108 -18.73 -11.24 4.13
C ASN A 108 -19.86 -10.89 3.17
N ARG A 109 -21.09 -10.95 3.69
CA ARG A 109 -22.32 -10.66 2.93
C ARG A 109 -22.38 -9.22 2.42
N ASP A 110 -21.62 -8.32 3.04
CA ASP A 110 -21.53 -6.94 2.58
C ASP A 110 -20.71 -6.78 1.31
N VAL A 111 -19.68 -7.58 1.09
CA VAL A 111 -18.97 -7.58 -0.20
C VAL A 111 -19.61 -8.57 -1.16
N ASN A 112 -20.08 -9.71 -0.61
CA ASN A 112 -20.55 -10.87 -1.33
C ASN A 112 -22.01 -11.23 -1.00
N PRO A 113 -23.00 -10.42 -1.41
CA PRO A 113 -24.42 -10.75 -1.17
C PRO A 113 -24.82 -12.04 -1.91
N PRO A 114 -25.69 -12.88 -1.32
CA PRO A 114 -26.17 -14.10 -1.95
C PRO A 114 -26.99 -13.80 -3.22
N PRO A 115 -26.93 -14.69 -4.24
CA PRO A 115 -27.70 -14.51 -5.47
C PRO A 115 -29.21 -14.55 -5.19
N SER A 116 -29.95 -13.61 -5.78
CA SER A 116 -31.41 -13.53 -5.68
C SER A 116 -32.08 -14.62 -6.55
N HIS A 117 -31.98 -15.88 -6.14
CA HIS A 117 -32.80 -16.94 -6.71
C HIS A 117 -34.03 -17.15 -5.83
N GLY A 118 -35.20 -16.83 -6.40
CA GLY A 118 -36.48 -16.95 -5.73
C GLY A 118 -36.75 -18.40 -5.31
N THR A 119 -36.73 -18.63 -4.00
CA THR A 119 -37.72 -19.34 -3.20
C THR A 119 -37.16 -19.43 -1.78
N VAL A 120 -38.00 -19.08 -0.80
CA VAL A 120 -37.78 -19.06 0.67
C VAL A 120 -37.30 -17.72 1.23
N ASP A 121 -38.25 -17.02 1.85
CA ASP A 121 -38.09 -15.85 2.74
C ASP A 121 -37.11 -16.15 3.89
N TYR A 122 -35.83 -15.89 3.66
CA TYR A 122 -35.02 -15.27 4.69
C TYR A 122 -34.70 -13.87 4.21
N ASP A 123 -35.19 -12.89 4.95
CA ASP A 123 -35.00 -11.45 4.80
C ASP A 123 -33.52 -11.10 5.05
N VAL A 124 -32.61 -11.69 4.26
CA VAL A 124 -31.19 -11.31 4.26
C VAL A 124 -31.13 -10.04 3.43
N ASP A 125 -31.29 -8.92 4.13
CA ASP A 125 -31.18 -7.55 3.64
C ASP A 125 -30.08 -7.43 2.57
N ASN A 126 -30.40 -7.59 1.29
CA ASN A 126 -29.49 -7.34 0.17
C ASN A 126 -29.34 -5.82 -0.09
N SER A 127 -29.59 -5.01 0.93
CA SER A 127 -29.61 -3.57 0.82
C SER A 127 -28.20 -3.02 0.66
N TRP A 128 -28.04 -2.08 -0.27
CA TRP A 128 -26.83 -1.26 -0.38
C TRP A 128 -26.53 -0.47 0.90
N THR A 129 -27.52 -0.35 1.80
CA THR A 129 -27.42 0.39 3.06
C THR A 129 -26.69 -0.37 4.16
N ASN A 130 -26.51 -1.69 4.08
CA ASN A 130 -25.87 -2.46 5.16
C ASN A 130 -24.43 -2.04 5.42
N ALA A 131 -23.73 -1.62 4.36
CA ALA A 131 -22.37 -1.07 4.45
C ALA A 131 -22.27 0.17 5.37
N TRP A 132 -23.38 0.85 5.67
CA TRP A 132 -23.43 1.97 6.61
C TRP A 132 -23.48 1.53 8.08
N HIS A 133 -24.01 0.34 8.36
CA HIS A 133 -24.23 -0.17 9.71
C HIS A 133 -23.20 -1.22 10.14
N ASN A 134 -22.45 -1.76 9.18
CA ASN A 134 -21.42 -2.76 9.39
C ASN A 134 -20.01 -2.18 9.25
N ASP A 135 -19.05 -2.85 9.87
CA ASP A 135 -17.64 -2.61 9.64
C ASP A 135 -17.19 -3.20 8.30
N TYR A 136 -15.96 -2.87 7.92
CA TYR A 136 -15.33 -3.30 6.67
C TYR A 136 -15.31 -4.83 6.47
N TRP A 137 -15.39 -5.60 7.55
CA TRP A 137 -15.34 -7.07 7.52
C TRP A 137 -16.73 -7.70 7.56
N GLY A 138 -17.80 -6.90 7.55
CA GLY A 138 -19.18 -7.34 7.53
C GLY A 138 -19.78 -7.58 8.92
N ARG A 139 -19.15 -7.12 9.99
CA ARG A 139 -19.71 -7.22 11.36
C ARG A 139 -20.50 -5.97 11.73
N PRO A 140 -21.64 -6.07 12.42
CA PRO A 140 -22.35 -4.89 12.90
C PRO A 140 -21.46 -3.97 13.74
N LEU A 141 -21.46 -2.66 13.44
CA LEU A 141 -20.62 -1.68 14.11
C LEU A 141 -20.89 -1.57 15.61
N ASN A 142 -22.08 -1.91 16.09
CA ASN A 142 -22.43 -1.91 17.51
C ASN A 142 -21.97 -3.18 18.25
N SER A 143 -21.49 -4.21 17.54
CA SER A 143 -21.00 -5.45 18.15
C SER A 143 -19.70 -5.23 18.92
N SER A 144 -19.52 -5.94 20.04
CA SER A 144 -18.27 -6.02 20.80
C SER A 144 -17.14 -6.71 20.01
N SER A 145 -17.51 -7.54 19.04
CA SER A 145 -16.58 -8.28 18.19
C SER A 145 -16.21 -7.54 16.90
N SER A 146 -16.71 -6.31 16.72
CA SER A 146 -16.38 -5.44 15.58
C SER A 146 -15.11 -4.66 15.84
N HIS A 147 -14.27 -4.55 14.80
CA HIS A 147 -13.05 -3.72 14.84
C HIS A 147 -13.35 -2.24 14.61
N LYS A 148 -14.65 -1.88 14.48
CA LYS A 148 -15.18 -0.53 14.25
C LYS A 148 -14.66 0.16 13.00
N SER A 149 -13.98 -0.55 12.11
CA SER A 149 -13.42 -0.01 10.87
C SER A 149 -14.54 0.32 9.87
N TRP A 150 -14.98 1.58 9.82
CA TRP A 150 -16.10 1.98 8.98
C TRP A 150 -15.62 2.48 7.62
N ARG A 151 -15.95 1.75 6.55
CA ARG A 151 -15.41 1.98 5.19
C ARG A 151 -16.44 1.73 4.07
N PRO A 152 -17.63 2.35 4.13
CA PRO A 152 -18.74 2.04 3.22
C PRO A 152 -18.39 2.23 1.74
N LEU A 153 -17.66 3.29 1.39
CA LEU A 153 -17.31 3.57 0.00
C LEU A 153 -16.35 2.51 -0.56
N SER A 154 -15.47 1.98 0.29
CA SER A 154 -14.58 0.88 -0.07
C SER A 154 -15.35 -0.42 -0.31
N VAL A 155 -16.30 -0.77 0.56
CA VAL A 155 -17.20 -1.93 0.38
C VAL A 155 -17.97 -1.81 -0.94
N TRP A 156 -18.56 -0.65 -1.22
CA TRP A 156 -19.24 -0.41 -2.48
C TRP A 156 -18.32 -0.52 -3.68
N SER A 157 -17.07 -0.05 -3.58
CA SER A 157 -16.10 -0.22 -4.67
C SER A 157 -15.86 -1.69 -5.02
N PHE A 158 -15.90 -2.62 -4.05
CA PHE A 158 -15.83 -4.05 -4.33
C PHE A 158 -17.11 -4.55 -5.01
N ARG A 159 -18.30 -4.15 -4.52
CA ARG A 159 -19.59 -4.49 -5.15
C ARG A 159 -19.66 -4.03 -6.61
N PHE A 160 -19.24 -2.79 -6.91
CA PHE A 160 -19.22 -2.26 -8.28
C PHE A 160 -18.18 -2.95 -9.16
N ALA A 161 -16.98 -3.21 -8.62
CA ALA A 161 -15.89 -3.83 -9.37
C ALA A 161 -16.10 -5.34 -9.64
N ARG A 162 -17.11 -5.98 -9.04
CA ARG A 162 -17.56 -7.32 -9.47
C ARG A 162 -18.06 -7.36 -10.91
N GLY A 163 -18.32 -6.18 -11.49
CA GLY A 163 -18.27 -5.88 -12.93
C GLY A 163 -18.62 -7.07 -13.79
N GLY A 164 -19.92 -7.26 -14.03
CA GLY A 164 -20.51 -8.44 -14.68
C GLY A 164 -19.78 -8.87 -15.96
N LEU A 165 -20.12 -10.07 -16.46
CA LEU A 165 -19.41 -10.85 -17.49
C LEU A 165 -18.51 -10.09 -18.50
N LEU A 166 -18.97 -8.98 -19.07
CA LEU A 166 -18.22 -8.10 -19.98
C LEU A 166 -16.92 -7.53 -19.39
N GLY A 167 -16.94 -7.01 -18.15
CA GLY A 167 -15.77 -6.43 -17.49
C GLY A 167 -14.70 -7.48 -17.22
N ARG A 168 -15.12 -8.65 -16.73
CA ARG A 168 -14.24 -9.81 -16.50
C ARG A 168 -13.59 -10.33 -17.79
N ARG A 169 -14.31 -10.32 -18.91
CA ARG A 169 -13.75 -10.67 -20.24
C ARG A 169 -12.72 -9.66 -20.73
N PHE A 170 -12.99 -8.36 -20.58
CA PHE A 170 -12.04 -7.31 -20.95
C PHE A 170 -10.73 -7.44 -20.15
N VAL A 171 -10.84 -7.52 -18.83
CA VAL A 171 -9.68 -7.65 -17.93
C VAL A 171 -8.89 -8.95 -18.21
N GLY A 172 -9.58 -10.07 -18.45
CA GLY A 172 -8.93 -11.33 -18.84
C GLY A 172 -8.16 -11.23 -20.16
N SER A 173 -8.70 -10.50 -21.14
CA SER A 173 -8.04 -10.27 -22.43
C SER A 173 -6.78 -9.41 -22.30
N VAL A 174 -6.82 -8.38 -21.45
CA VAL A 174 -5.65 -7.53 -21.13
C VAL A 174 -4.57 -8.35 -20.43
N GLY A 175 -4.93 -9.18 -19.45
CA GLY A 175 -3.99 -10.06 -18.76
C GLY A 175 -3.23 -10.98 -19.73
N ARG A 176 -3.95 -11.60 -20.67
CA ARG A 176 -3.35 -12.46 -21.72
C ARG A 176 -2.36 -11.71 -22.59
N ALA A 177 -2.73 -10.53 -23.09
CA ALA A 177 -1.83 -9.73 -23.93
C ALA A 177 -0.50 -9.37 -23.22
N ILE A 178 -0.51 -9.18 -21.90
CA ILE A 178 0.70 -8.87 -21.12
C ILE A 178 1.64 -10.08 -21.06
N VAL A 179 1.10 -11.28 -20.87
CA VAL A 179 1.92 -12.52 -20.82
C VAL A 179 2.43 -12.89 -22.21
N ASP A 180 1.62 -12.72 -23.24
CA ASP A 180 2.07 -12.93 -24.62
C ASP A 180 3.21 -11.96 -24.97
N ALA A 181 3.12 -10.70 -24.53
CA ALA A 181 4.19 -9.72 -24.70
C ALA A 181 5.45 -10.06 -23.90
N SER A 182 5.32 -10.56 -22.67
CA SER A 182 6.48 -10.93 -21.83
C SER A 182 7.20 -12.16 -22.36
N THR A 183 6.46 -13.18 -22.80
CA THR A 183 7.01 -14.40 -23.42
C THR A 183 7.66 -14.11 -24.77
N TRP A 184 7.09 -13.21 -25.57
CA TRP A 184 7.73 -12.74 -26.80
C TRP A 184 9.05 -12.02 -26.51
N TRP A 185 9.10 -11.16 -25.48
CA TRP A 185 10.31 -10.43 -25.09
C TRP A 185 11.42 -11.36 -24.60
N THR A 186 11.11 -12.31 -23.72
CA THR A 186 12.10 -13.29 -23.24
C THR A 186 12.65 -14.12 -24.39
N SER A 187 11.80 -14.56 -25.32
CA SER A 187 12.18 -15.35 -26.49
C SER A 187 13.03 -14.55 -27.50
N SER A 188 12.81 -13.23 -27.62
CA SER A 188 13.57 -12.36 -28.53
C SER A 188 14.85 -11.76 -27.92
N SER A 189 14.96 -11.73 -26.59
CA SER A 189 16.18 -11.33 -25.87
C SER A 189 17.27 -12.42 -25.79
N VAL A 190 16.93 -13.67 -26.18
CA VAL A 190 17.88 -14.76 -26.39
C VAL A 190 18.23 -14.80 -27.88
N LEU A 191 19.11 -13.90 -28.31
CA LEU A 191 19.81 -14.02 -29.59
C LEU A 191 21.31 -13.84 -29.34
N GLY A 192 22.01 -14.98 -29.27
CA GLY A 192 23.47 -15.01 -29.23
C GLY A 192 24.08 -16.24 -28.58
N ASP A 193 23.68 -17.47 -28.96
CA ASP A 193 24.68 -18.47 -29.39
C ASP A 193 24.02 -19.54 -30.25
N GLY A 194 24.68 -19.90 -31.34
CA GLY A 194 24.15 -20.78 -32.38
C GLY A 194 24.46 -22.25 -32.12
N GLY A 195 23.63 -23.12 -32.71
CA GLY A 195 24.01 -24.48 -33.05
C GLY A 195 22.97 -25.53 -32.70
N GLY A 196 22.37 -26.13 -33.73
CA GLY A 196 21.73 -27.44 -33.65
C GLY A 196 20.29 -27.45 -34.14
N ASP A 197 20.13 -27.78 -35.42
CA ASP A 197 18.88 -28.21 -36.04
C ASP A 197 18.21 -29.33 -35.22
N GLU A 198 16.92 -29.17 -34.91
CA GLU A 198 15.98 -30.29 -35.00
C GLU A 198 14.55 -29.74 -35.20
N TYR A 199 14.15 -29.70 -36.47
CA TYR A 199 12.74 -29.69 -36.85
C TYR A 199 12.09 -30.95 -36.29
N VAL A 200 11.37 -30.85 -35.17
CA VAL A 200 10.41 -31.89 -34.77
C VAL A 200 9.01 -31.42 -35.13
N ASN A 201 8.55 -32.04 -36.21
CA ASN A 201 7.25 -31.93 -36.82
C ASN A 201 6.24 -32.66 -35.91
N GLU A 202 5.49 -31.94 -35.06
CA GLU A 202 4.33 -32.52 -34.36
C GLU A 202 3.06 -32.38 -35.23
N ASN A 203 3.12 -33.02 -36.39
CA ASN A 203 1.97 -33.54 -37.10
C ASN A 203 1.97 -35.06 -36.85
N GLU A 204 1.48 -35.51 -35.69
CA GLU A 204 0.95 -36.87 -35.47
C GLU A 204 0.58 -37.09 -33.98
N ARG A 205 -0.66 -36.74 -33.65
CA ARG A 205 -1.55 -37.47 -32.72
C ARG A 205 -2.90 -36.75 -32.65
N ARG A 206 -3.60 -36.78 -33.78
CA ARG A 206 -5.05 -36.86 -33.82
C ARG A 206 -5.38 -38.22 -34.42
N ASP A 207 -6.15 -38.99 -33.66
CA ASP A 207 -6.97 -40.16 -33.98
C ASP A 207 -7.32 -40.73 -32.60
N HIS A 208 -8.55 -40.91 -32.12
CA HIS A 208 -9.93 -40.86 -32.61
C HIS A 208 -10.72 -40.61 -31.30
N ASP A 209 -11.59 -39.60 -31.16
CA ASP A 209 -13.01 -39.71 -31.47
C ASP A 209 -13.68 -38.32 -31.44
N ASP A 210 -14.68 -38.20 -32.31
CA ASP A 210 -15.70 -37.15 -32.48
C ASP A 210 -15.36 -35.87 -33.28
N GLU A 211 -15.83 -35.94 -34.53
CA GLU A 211 -15.99 -34.90 -35.54
C GLU A 211 -16.97 -33.78 -35.13
N ASN A 212 -16.83 -32.64 -35.82
CA ASN A 212 -17.80 -31.56 -35.98
C ASN A 212 -18.12 -30.67 -34.76
N ASP A 213 -17.31 -29.61 -34.56
CA ASP A 213 -17.91 -28.28 -34.39
C ASP A 213 -17.00 -27.20 -35.02
N GLY A 214 -17.57 -26.42 -35.94
CA GLY A 214 -16.83 -25.44 -36.73
C GLY A 214 -16.33 -24.28 -35.88
N GLY A 215 -15.08 -23.85 -36.14
CA GLY A 215 -14.61 -22.46 -35.99
C GLY A 215 -15.06 -21.67 -34.76
N ARG A 216 -15.26 -22.30 -33.59
CA ARG A 216 -15.66 -21.60 -32.38
C ARG A 216 -14.41 -21.09 -31.68
N MET A 217 -14.07 -19.85 -31.99
CA MET A 217 -13.13 -19.02 -31.23
C MET A 217 -13.41 -19.24 -29.73
N THR A 218 -12.48 -19.90 -29.02
CA THR A 218 -12.63 -20.18 -27.60
C THR A 218 -12.86 -18.84 -26.90
N PRO A 219 -13.96 -18.69 -26.12
CA PRO A 219 -14.27 -17.41 -25.51
C PRO A 219 -13.09 -16.97 -24.64
N PRO A 220 -12.75 -15.66 -24.63
CA PRO A 220 -11.66 -15.19 -23.81
C PRO A 220 -11.91 -15.63 -22.36
N PRO A 221 -10.91 -16.25 -21.72
CA PRO A 221 -11.06 -16.81 -20.39
C PRO A 221 -11.50 -15.74 -19.40
N LEU A 222 -12.48 -16.10 -18.57
CA LEU A 222 -13.13 -15.20 -17.65
C LEU A 222 -12.20 -14.93 -16.45
N ALA A 223 -11.69 -13.71 -16.30
CA ALA A 223 -10.88 -13.36 -15.13
C ALA A 223 -11.65 -13.60 -13.83
N SER A 224 -11.00 -14.09 -12.76
CA SER A 224 -11.63 -14.19 -11.44
C SER A 224 -11.96 -12.82 -10.85
N GLU A 225 -12.92 -12.78 -9.91
CA GLU A 225 -13.29 -11.53 -9.23
C GLU A 225 -12.11 -10.93 -8.47
N LEU A 226 -11.27 -11.77 -7.85
CA LEU A 226 -10.08 -11.31 -7.15
C LEU A 226 -9.06 -10.67 -8.10
N PHE A 227 -8.84 -11.25 -9.28
CA PHE A 227 -7.96 -10.66 -10.28
C PHE A 227 -8.45 -9.28 -10.72
N VAL A 228 -9.75 -9.12 -10.96
CA VAL A 228 -10.35 -7.81 -11.28
C VAL A 228 -10.12 -6.81 -10.15
N HIS A 229 -10.26 -7.24 -8.89
CA HIS A 229 -10.03 -6.35 -7.76
C HIS A 229 -8.59 -5.88 -7.63
N ARG A 230 -7.61 -6.77 -7.83
CA ARG A 230 -6.18 -6.41 -7.85
C ARG A 230 -5.85 -5.52 -9.05
N PHE A 231 -6.41 -5.80 -10.23
CA PHE A 231 -6.27 -4.95 -11.42
C PHE A 231 -6.76 -3.51 -11.15
N VAL A 232 -7.91 -3.34 -10.50
CA VAL A 232 -8.44 -2.02 -10.11
C VAL A 232 -7.47 -1.28 -9.19
N ASN A 233 -6.86 -1.95 -8.21
CA ASN A 233 -5.86 -1.33 -7.33
C ASN A 233 -4.64 -0.83 -8.11
N VAL A 234 -4.16 -1.63 -9.07
CA VAL A 234 -3.05 -1.25 -9.96
C VAL A 234 -3.42 -0.01 -10.81
N CYS A 235 -4.64 0.06 -11.34
CA CYS A 235 -5.12 1.25 -12.04
C CYS A 235 -5.19 2.49 -11.14
N ILE A 236 -5.72 2.35 -9.92
CA ILE A 236 -5.78 3.46 -8.94
C ILE A 236 -4.36 3.95 -8.63
N HIS A 237 -3.41 3.05 -8.38
CA HIS A 237 -2.02 3.40 -8.12
C HIS A 237 -1.36 4.14 -9.31
N ALA A 238 -1.64 3.72 -10.54
CA ALA A 238 -1.16 4.43 -11.73
C ALA A 238 -1.74 5.85 -11.83
N VAL A 239 -3.02 6.06 -11.47
CA VAL A 239 -3.63 7.39 -11.41
C VAL A 239 -3.00 8.25 -10.30
N VAL A 240 -2.79 7.69 -9.11
CA VAL A 240 -2.12 8.43 -8.01
C VAL A 240 -0.70 8.83 -8.42
N THR A 241 0.04 7.92 -9.07
CA THR A 241 1.36 8.20 -9.64
C THR A 241 1.32 9.42 -10.58
N ARG A 242 0.27 9.56 -11.41
CA ARG A 242 0.07 10.74 -12.27
C ARG A 242 -0.12 12.00 -11.45
N MET A 243 -0.98 11.93 -10.44
CA MET A 243 -1.31 13.07 -9.61
C MET A 243 -0.08 13.56 -8.82
N VAL A 244 0.78 12.67 -8.34
CA VAL A 244 2.05 13.03 -7.67
C VAL A 244 2.96 13.84 -8.62
N GLY A 245 3.07 13.45 -9.89
CA GLY A 245 3.83 14.21 -10.90
C GLY A 245 3.24 15.58 -11.22
N ILE A 246 1.90 15.69 -11.28
CA ILE A 246 1.20 16.98 -11.44
C ILE A 246 1.48 17.87 -10.23
N LEU A 247 1.34 17.31 -9.03
CA LEU A 247 1.55 18.02 -7.77
C LEU A 247 2.98 18.55 -7.64
N ALA A 248 3.97 17.74 -8.01
CA ALA A 248 5.37 18.16 -8.08
C ALA A 248 5.57 19.35 -9.05
N THR A 249 4.87 19.35 -10.18
CA THR A 249 4.91 20.46 -11.15
C THR A 249 4.31 21.73 -10.57
N LEU A 250 3.17 21.64 -9.88
CA LEU A 250 2.50 22.78 -9.26
C LEU A 250 3.35 23.40 -8.15
N LEU A 251 3.95 22.58 -7.28
CA LEU A 251 4.82 23.04 -6.20
C LEU A 251 6.08 23.78 -6.69
N PHE A 252 6.65 23.37 -7.83
CA PHE A 252 7.91 23.88 -8.34
C PHE A 252 7.82 24.72 -9.63
N ARG A 253 6.61 25.13 -10.05
CA ARG A 253 6.38 25.86 -11.30
C ARG A 253 7.25 27.12 -11.43
N ARG A 254 7.93 27.30 -12.58
CA ARG A 254 8.73 28.50 -12.91
C ARG A 254 7.94 29.52 -13.75
N ARG A 255 8.34 30.80 -13.67
CA ARG A 255 7.84 31.93 -14.49
C ARG A 255 8.26 31.71 -15.97
N PRO A 256 7.41 32.00 -16.97
CA PRO A 256 7.88 32.18 -18.34
C PRO A 256 8.64 33.52 -18.49
N PRO A 257 9.64 33.61 -19.38
CA PRO A 257 10.35 34.86 -19.63
C PRO A 257 9.39 35.93 -20.19
N SER A 258 9.59 37.16 -19.74
CA SER A 258 8.80 38.36 -20.04
C SER A 258 9.07 38.91 -21.43
N HIS A 259 8.63 38.20 -22.48
CA HIS A 259 8.48 38.79 -23.81
C HIS A 259 7.09 38.49 -24.40
N GLY A 260 6.19 39.45 -24.21
CA GLY A 260 5.31 40.05 -25.24
C GLY A 260 4.35 39.22 -26.10
N TYR A 261 4.33 37.89 -26.03
CA TYR A 261 3.37 37.08 -26.79
C TYR A 261 2.65 36.11 -25.86
N GLU A 262 1.32 36.13 -25.91
CA GLU A 262 0.43 35.18 -25.23
C GLU A 262 0.72 33.76 -25.74
N CYS A 263 1.67 33.10 -25.09
CA CYS A 263 1.88 31.67 -25.24
C CYS A 263 1.12 30.95 -24.13
N GLU A 264 0.11 30.23 -24.59
CA GLU A 264 -0.50 29.04 -23.97
C GLU A 264 0.52 28.23 -23.12
N TYR A 265 0.03 27.67 -22.01
CA TYR A 265 0.74 26.82 -21.04
C TYR A 265 2.03 26.20 -21.60
N ASN A 266 3.21 26.74 -21.25
CA ASN A 266 4.49 26.14 -21.67
C ASN A 266 5.15 25.38 -20.51
N PRO A 267 5.04 24.03 -20.46
CA PRO A 267 5.72 23.18 -19.47
C PRO A 267 7.24 23.07 -19.72
N SER A 268 7.88 24.08 -20.31
CA SER A 268 9.13 23.92 -21.07
C SER A 268 10.42 23.88 -20.24
N SER A 269 10.45 24.34 -18.99
CA SER A 269 11.72 24.27 -18.25
C SER A 269 12.12 22.81 -18.02
N PRO A 270 13.31 22.37 -18.48
CA PRO A 270 13.74 20.98 -18.35
C PRO A 270 13.71 20.53 -16.89
N LEU A 271 14.05 21.42 -15.96
CA LEU A 271 14.03 21.16 -14.53
C LEU A 271 12.63 20.79 -13.98
N SER A 272 11.58 21.48 -14.41
CA SER A 272 10.21 21.17 -13.95
C SER A 272 9.73 19.83 -14.49
N ARG A 273 10.02 19.53 -15.76
CA ARG A 273 9.69 18.24 -16.38
C ARG A 273 10.44 17.09 -15.72
N THR A 274 11.76 17.24 -15.52
CA THR A 274 12.56 16.24 -14.83
C THR A 274 12.07 16.02 -13.41
N THR A 275 11.67 17.07 -12.68
CA THR A 275 11.08 16.94 -11.34
C THR A 275 9.80 16.11 -11.38
N ALA A 276 8.88 16.42 -12.30
CA ALA A 276 7.61 15.69 -12.42
C ALA A 276 7.84 14.20 -12.74
N TYR A 277 8.73 13.90 -13.70
CA TYR A 277 9.02 12.53 -14.12
C TYR A 277 9.80 11.75 -13.08
N SER A 278 10.79 12.34 -12.42
CA SER A 278 11.55 11.65 -11.37
C SER A 278 10.68 11.37 -10.15
N SER A 279 9.83 12.31 -9.72
CA SER A 279 8.89 12.10 -8.63
C SER A 279 7.84 11.04 -8.96
N SER A 280 7.30 11.05 -10.18
CA SER A 280 6.35 10.02 -10.63
C SER A 280 7.02 8.64 -10.72
N LEU A 281 8.24 8.57 -11.26
CA LEU A 281 8.97 7.31 -11.37
C LEU A 281 9.30 6.73 -10.00
N LEU A 282 9.85 7.54 -9.08
CA LEU A 282 10.16 7.10 -7.71
C LEU A 282 8.92 6.58 -6.98
N PHE A 283 7.78 7.26 -7.14
CA PHE A 283 6.51 6.81 -6.56
C PHE A 283 6.01 5.50 -7.20
N ALA A 284 6.12 5.39 -8.53
CA ALA A 284 5.67 4.21 -9.28
C ALA A 284 6.41 2.93 -8.90
N VAL A 285 7.70 3.03 -8.59
CA VAL A 285 8.59 1.90 -8.30
C VAL A 285 8.83 1.70 -6.80
N HIS A 286 8.08 2.37 -5.93
CA HIS A 286 8.32 2.35 -4.49
C HIS A 286 7.87 1.02 -3.86
N PRO A 287 8.75 0.22 -3.22
CA PRO A 287 8.39 -1.11 -2.73
C PRO A 287 7.34 -1.11 -1.61
N SER A 288 7.29 -0.07 -0.78
CA SER A 288 6.27 0.09 0.27
C SER A 288 4.82 0.12 -0.24
N HIS A 289 4.60 0.35 -1.54
CA HIS A 289 3.25 0.39 -2.11
C HIS A 289 2.72 -1.01 -2.40
N VAL A 290 3.59 -2.03 -2.48
CA VAL A 290 3.22 -3.37 -2.94
C VAL A 290 2.11 -3.97 -2.11
N GLU A 291 2.19 -3.88 -0.78
CA GLU A 291 1.13 -4.40 0.08
C GLU A 291 -0.23 -3.76 -0.21
N VAL A 292 -0.28 -2.47 -0.52
CA VAL A 292 -1.56 -1.76 -0.75
C VAL A 292 -2.09 -2.00 -2.17
N VAL A 293 -1.19 -2.23 -3.12
CA VAL A 293 -1.52 -2.46 -4.54
C VAL A 293 -1.87 -3.93 -4.80
N ALA A 294 -1.07 -4.87 -4.30
CA ALA A 294 -1.21 -6.30 -4.56
C ALA A 294 -2.30 -6.97 -3.72
N ASN A 295 -2.51 -6.52 -2.47
CA ASN A 295 -3.59 -7.01 -1.62
C ASN A 295 -4.88 -6.24 -1.89
N ALA A 296 -5.89 -6.93 -2.42
CA ALA A 296 -7.20 -6.34 -2.71
C ALA A 296 -7.82 -5.69 -1.46
N ALA A 297 -7.65 -6.29 -0.28
CA ALA A 297 -8.23 -5.80 0.98
C ALA A 297 -7.70 -4.43 1.43
N ASN A 298 -6.57 -3.98 0.89
CA ASN A 298 -5.97 -2.68 1.23
C ASN A 298 -6.38 -1.52 0.31
N ARG A 299 -7.28 -1.74 -0.66
CA ARG A 299 -7.86 -0.70 -1.52
C ARG A 299 -8.34 0.58 -0.79
N PRO A 300 -8.96 0.51 0.41
CA PRO A 300 -9.34 1.70 1.18
C PRO A 300 -8.27 2.79 1.26
N HIS A 301 -7.02 2.42 1.47
CA HIS A 301 -5.92 3.36 1.65
C HIS A 301 -5.49 4.03 0.34
N LEU A 302 -5.55 3.30 -0.79
CA LEU A 302 -5.29 3.85 -2.13
C LEU A 302 -6.38 4.83 -2.56
N LEU A 303 -7.65 4.49 -2.33
CA LEU A 303 -8.77 5.37 -2.68
C LEU A 303 -8.76 6.65 -1.84
N ALA A 304 -8.52 6.53 -0.53
CA ALA A 304 -8.37 7.68 0.35
C ALA A 304 -7.25 8.62 -0.16
N LEU A 305 -6.07 8.07 -0.46
CA LEU A 305 -4.96 8.86 -0.99
C LEU A 305 -5.29 9.51 -2.34
N LEU A 306 -6.01 8.81 -3.23
CA LEU A 306 -6.46 9.38 -4.50
C LEU A 306 -7.35 10.60 -4.27
N PHE A 307 -8.36 10.50 -3.40
CA PHE A 307 -9.21 11.65 -3.07
C PHE A 307 -8.42 12.78 -2.43
N ASP A 308 -7.53 12.48 -1.49
CA ASP A 308 -6.78 13.50 -0.76
C ASP A 308 -5.81 14.27 -1.66
N VAL A 309 -5.12 13.59 -2.57
CA VAL A 309 -4.20 14.25 -3.52
C VAL A 309 -4.96 15.15 -4.51
N THR A 310 -6.22 14.85 -4.86
CA THR A 310 -7.02 15.75 -5.73
C THR A 310 -7.36 17.09 -5.08
N ILE A 311 -7.41 17.14 -3.74
CA ILE A 311 -7.68 18.36 -2.98
C ILE A 311 -6.45 19.26 -2.92
N CYS A 312 -5.24 18.72 -3.04
CA CYS A 312 -3.99 19.48 -2.95
C CYS A 312 -3.85 20.60 -4.00
N ASP A 313 -4.62 20.57 -5.10
CA ASP A 313 -4.66 21.64 -6.10
C ASP A 313 -5.60 22.79 -5.65
N PRO A 314 -5.10 24.02 -5.43
CA PRO A 314 -5.93 25.16 -5.07
C PRO A 314 -6.93 25.57 -6.18
N GLY A 315 -6.76 25.08 -7.41
CA GLY A 315 -7.68 25.25 -8.54
C GLY A 315 -8.91 24.34 -8.51
N THR A 316 -8.90 23.27 -7.71
CA THR A 316 -10.02 22.31 -7.63
C THR A 316 -11.30 23.01 -7.16
N PRO A 317 -12.47 22.84 -7.79
CA PRO A 317 -13.71 23.46 -7.33
C PRO A 317 -14.07 23.06 -5.88
N LEU A 318 -14.70 23.97 -5.12
CA LEU A 318 -15.03 23.71 -3.70
C LEU A 318 -15.94 22.48 -3.52
N LEU A 319 -16.87 22.25 -4.45
CA LEU A 319 -17.72 21.06 -4.45
C LEU A 319 -16.90 19.77 -4.58
N VAL A 320 -15.89 19.76 -5.46
CA VAL A 320 -15.00 18.61 -5.63
C VAL A 320 -14.15 18.41 -4.37
N VAL A 321 -13.70 19.49 -3.71
CA VAL A 321 -13.02 19.37 -2.41
C VAL A 321 -13.92 18.73 -1.37
N PHE A 322 -15.19 19.14 -1.27
CA PHE A 322 -16.14 18.56 -0.34
C PHE A 322 -16.36 17.06 -0.61
N VAL A 323 -16.67 16.72 -1.87
CA VAL A 323 -16.93 15.33 -2.28
C VAL A 323 -15.70 14.45 -2.07
N SER A 324 -14.51 14.93 -2.43
CA SER A 324 -13.26 14.19 -2.19
C SER A 324 -12.96 14.05 -0.69
N ALA A 325 -13.21 15.08 0.12
CA ALA A 325 -12.94 15.04 1.56
C ALA A 325 -13.83 14.02 2.27
N VAL A 326 -15.13 14.02 1.94
CA VAL A 326 -16.09 13.02 2.40
C VAL A 326 -15.72 11.63 1.86
N GLY A 327 -15.41 11.52 0.57
CA GLY A 327 -15.02 10.26 -0.07
C GLY A 327 -13.78 9.63 0.58
N GLY A 328 -12.77 10.44 0.90
CA GLY A 328 -11.56 10.00 1.61
C GLY A 328 -11.89 9.39 2.97
N LEU A 329 -12.68 10.08 3.79
CA LEU A 329 -13.09 9.61 5.13
C LEU A 329 -13.98 8.36 5.07
N LEU A 330 -14.88 8.26 4.08
CA LEU A 330 -15.73 7.08 3.86
C LEU A 330 -14.97 5.89 3.26
N CYS A 331 -13.82 6.12 2.64
CA CYS A 331 -12.90 5.07 2.22
C CYS A 331 -12.07 4.57 3.40
N CYS A 332 -11.43 5.49 4.14
CA CYS A 332 -10.57 5.16 5.24
C CYS A 332 -10.47 6.30 6.27
N GLU A 333 -10.67 5.97 7.53
CA GLU A 333 -10.64 6.92 8.65
C GLU A 333 -9.27 7.62 8.79
N THR A 334 -8.19 6.95 8.37
CA THR A 334 -6.83 7.52 8.41
C THR A 334 -6.63 8.68 7.44
N ALA A 335 -7.55 8.91 6.49
CA ALA A 335 -7.52 10.06 5.59
C ALA A 335 -7.49 11.39 6.35
N ILE A 336 -8.06 11.44 7.56
CA ILE A 336 -8.04 12.64 8.41
C ILE A 336 -6.61 13.15 8.69
N PHE A 337 -5.63 12.24 8.78
CA PHE A 337 -4.23 12.58 9.03
C PHE A 337 -3.54 13.19 7.81
N HIS A 338 -4.15 13.13 6.63
CA HIS A 338 -3.64 13.76 5.41
C HIS A 338 -4.03 15.24 5.30
N TYR A 339 -5.07 15.68 6.01
CA TYR A 339 -5.61 17.05 5.90
C TYR A 339 -4.59 18.15 6.20
N PRO A 340 -3.73 18.05 7.24
CA PRO A 340 -2.66 19.03 7.45
C PRO A 340 -1.70 19.14 6.26
N ALA A 341 -1.38 18.00 5.64
CA ALA A 341 -0.51 17.97 4.46
C ALA A 341 -1.17 18.63 3.24
N MET A 342 -2.46 18.40 3.04
CA MET A 342 -3.24 19.02 1.96
C MET A 342 -3.32 20.54 2.12
N VAL A 343 -3.62 21.02 3.33
CA VAL A 343 -3.70 22.46 3.66
C VAL A 343 -2.38 23.17 3.38
N LEU A 344 -1.27 22.62 3.87
CA LEU A 344 0.06 23.21 3.66
C LEU A 344 0.50 23.13 2.20
N THR A 345 0.18 22.04 1.50
CA THR A 345 0.46 21.87 0.07
C THR A 345 -0.31 22.90 -0.78
N MET A 346 -1.62 23.06 -0.56
CA MET A 346 -2.43 24.08 -1.23
C MET A 346 -1.91 25.50 -0.94
N THR A 347 -1.58 25.79 0.33
CA THR A 347 -1.01 27.09 0.74
C THR A 347 0.29 27.37 -0.02
N ALA A 348 1.17 26.36 -0.12
CA ALA A 348 2.45 26.48 -0.83
C ALA A 348 2.28 26.80 -2.31
N ILE A 349 1.34 26.12 -2.98
CA ILE A 349 1.04 26.35 -4.39
C ILE A 349 0.44 27.75 -4.57
N ARG A 350 -0.57 28.12 -3.77
CA ARG A 350 -1.25 29.42 -3.91
C ARG A 350 -0.36 30.61 -3.58
N HIS A 351 0.44 30.51 -2.52
CA HIS A 351 1.44 31.52 -2.17
C HIS A 351 2.39 31.78 -3.35
N ARG A 352 2.85 30.72 -4.00
CA ARG A 352 3.74 30.81 -5.17
C ARG A 352 3.05 31.45 -6.38
N GLU A 353 1.81 31.07 -6.68
CA GLU A 353 1.01 31.68 -7.75
C GLU A 353 0.85 33.18 -7.54
N LEU A 354 0.49 33.61 -6.33
CA LEU A 354 0.31 35.02 -6.01
C LEU A 354 1.63 35.80 -6.09
N MET A 355 2.73 35.25 -5.58
CA MET A 355 4.06 35.86 -5.71
C MET A 355 4.43 36.07 -7.19
N SER A 356 4.14 35.09 -8.06
CA SER A 356 4.44 35.21 -9.49
C SER A 356 3.64 36.31 -10.20
N ARG A 357 2.42 36.60 -9.71
CA ARG A 357 1.55 37.67 -10.26
C ARG A 357 2.01 39.06 -9.79
N THR A 358 2.34 39.22 -8.51
CA THR A 358 2.80 40.51 -7.95
C THR A 358 4.04 41.03 -8.67
N SER A 359 5.00 40.16 -9.00
CA SER A 359 6.21 40.53 -9.75
C SER A 359 5.95 40.86 -11.24
N SER A 360 4.79 40.52 -11.80
CA SER A 360 4.45 40.83 -13.21
C SER A 360 3.83 42.22 -13.39
N THR A 361 3.07 42.67 -12.40
CA THR A 361 2.43 44.00 -12.41
C THR A 361 3.46 45.12 -12.22
N THR A 362 4.54 44.88 -11.47
CA THR A 362 5.61 45.87 -11.27
C THR A 362 6.37 46.17 -12.56
N SER A 363 6.60 45.17 -13.42
CA SER A 363 7.37 45.33 -14.67
C SER A 363 6.59 45.98 -15.82
N THR A 364 5.25 46.03 -15.76
CA THR A 364 4.39 46.60 -16.82
C THR A 364 3.98 48.05 -16.55
N THR A 365 4.26 48.58 -15.35
CA THR A 365 3.82 49.92 -14.93
C THR A 365 4.96 50.94 -14.81
N THR A 366 6.10 50.69 -15.47
CA THR A 366 7.23 51.63 -15.59
C THR A 366 7.13 52.55 -16.80
N THR A 367 5.92 52.96 -17.20
CA THR A 367 5.71 54.20 -17.96
C THR A 367 4.88 55.17 -17.15
N LYS A 368 5.62 56.03 -16.45
CA LYS A 368 5.29 57.38 -15.96
C LYS A 368 4.12 57.49 -14.97
N THR A 369 4.50 57.92 -13.76
CA THR A 369 3.67 58.56 -12.71
C THR A 369 2.70 57.67 -11.92
N ALA A 370 3.23 56.89 -10.97
CA ALA A 370 2.45 56.48 -9.80
C ALA A 370 3.36 56.39 -8.57
N LYS A 371 2.90 57.01 -7.47
CA LYS A 371 3.57 57.05 -6.16
C LYS A 371 4.07 55.66 -5.73
N HIS A 372 5.33 55.61 -5.28
CA HIS A 372 5.95 54.46 -4.61
C HIS A 372 5.03 53.90 -3.52
N SER A 373 4.31 52.83 -3.86
CA SER A 373 3.81 51.87 -2.89
C SER A 373 4.90 50.82 -2.79
N PRO A 374 5.45 50.50 -1.60
CA PRO A 374 6.44 49.44 -1.49
C PRO A 374 5.86 48.12 -2.01
N PRO A 375 6.65 47.25 -2.66
CA PRO A 375 6.19 45.94 -3.07
C PRO A 375 5.63 45.21 -1.84
N ALA A 376 4.44 44.62 -1.97
CA ALA A 376 3.81 43.88 -0.88
C ALA A 376 4.79 42.82 -0.36
N GLY A 377 5.15 42.88 0.93
CA GLY A 377 6.09 41.95 1.53
C GLY A 377 5.58 40.50 1.48
N ASP A 378 6.50 39.53 1.48
CA ASP A 378 6.19 38.08 1.42
C ASP A 378 5.10 37.65 2.42
N THR A 379 5.10 38.24 3.62
CA THR A 379 4.11 37.97 4.66
C THR A 379 2.69 38.39 4.25
N ALA A 380 2.53 39.53 3.57
CA ALA A 380 1.25 39.99 3.06
C ALA A 380 0.72 39.06 1.96
N VAL A 381 1.61 38.54 1.10
CA VAL A 381 1.23 37.58 0.06
C VAL A 381 0.84 36.22 0.66
N LEU A 382 1.53 35.78 1.72
CA LEU A 382 1.15 34.58 2.46
C LEU A 382 -0.21 34.73 3.16
N ILE A 383 -0.46 35.86 3.83
CA ILE A 383 -1.76 36.15 4.45
C ILE A 383 -2.85 36.13 3.38
N LYS A 384 -2.61 36.76 2.22
CA LYS A 384 -3.55 36.71 1.09
C LYS A 384 -3.80 35.27 0.60
N ALA A 385 -2.76 34.44 0.50
CA ALA A 385 -2.91 33.04 0.11
C ALA A 385 -3.78 32.25 1.10
N VAL A 386 -3.62 32.49 2.40
CA VAL A 386 -4.44 31.87 3.45
C VAL A 386 -5.89 32.34 3.36
N ILE A 387 -6.12 33.64 3.17
CA ILE A 387 -7.48 34.21 3.02
C ILE A 387 -8.17 33.63 1.78
N ASP A 388 -7.48 33.56 0.63
CA ASP A 388 -8.01 32.99 -0.62
C ASP A 388 -8.45 31.52 -0.45
N LEU A 389 -7.80 30.77 0.44
CA LEU A 389 -8.05 29.33 0.67
C LEU A 389 -8.90 29.06 1.91
N LEU A 390 -9.24 30.09 2.70
CA LEU A 390 -9.99 29.95 3.95
C LEU A 390 -11.29 29.14 3.80
N PRO A 391 -12.12 29.32 2.75
CA PRO A 391 -13.33 28.51 2.58
C PRO A 391 -13.05 27.00 2.50
N ARG A 392 -11.91 26.62 1.89
CA ARG A 392 -11.49 25.21 1.78
C ARG A 392 -11.06 24.66 3.13
N TYR A 393 -10.36 25.46 3.94
CA TYR A 393 -9.90 25.04 5.27
C TYR A 393 -11.08 24.85 6.22
N VAL A 394 -12.01 25.81 6.22
CA VAL A 394 -13.26 25.72 6.98
C VAL A 394 -14.03 24.47 6.57
N LEU A 395 -14.15 24.20 5.27
CA LEU A 395 -14.81 23.00 4.75
C LEU A 395 -14.14 21.70 5.24
N LEU A 396 -12.81 21.60 5.19
CA LEU A 396 -12.09 20.42 5.66
C LEU A 396 -12.25 20.21 7.17
N ILE A 397 -12.20 21.29 7.97
CA ILE A 397 -12.43 21.25 9.42
C ILE A 397 -13.88 20.85 9.72
N MET A 398 -14.85 21.45 9.05
CA MET A 398 -16.26 21.10 9.23
C MET A 398 -16.53 19.63 8.88
N THR A 399 -15.94 19.15 7.79
CA THR A 399 -16.11 17.76 7.34
C THR A 399 -15.49 16.79 8.35
N SER A 400 -14.26 17.05 8.82
CA SER A 400 -13.60 16.20 9.82
C SER A 400 -14.27 16.25 11.19
N SER A 401 -14.70 17.43 11.65
CA SER A 401 -15.47 17.57 12.89
C SER A 401 -16.81 16.84 12.81
N THR A 402 -17.54 16.97 11.70
CA THR A 402 -18.82 16.27 11.50
C THR A 402 -18.61 14.75 11.52
N TYR A 403 -17.58 14.26 10.84
CA TYR A 403 -17.22 12.84 10.84
C TYR A 403 -16.89 12.35 12.26
N LEU A 404 -16.04 13.06 13.01
CA LEU A 404 -15.67 12.66 14.37
C LEU A 404 -16.85 12.75 15.35
N ILE A 405 -17.70 13.77 15.24
CA ILE A 405 -18.92 13.89 16.05
C ILE A 405 -19.86 12.74 15.77
N TYR A 406 -20.09 12.40 14.49
CA TYR A 406 -20.91 11.24 14.11
C TYR A 406 -20.37 9.94 14.71
N ARG A 407 -19.06 9.72 14.63
CA ARG A 407 -18.39 8.53 15.19
C ARG A 407 -18.48 8.46 16.72
N LEU A 408 -18.36 9.61 17.38
CA LEU A 408 -18.48 9.74 18.84
C LEU A 408 -19.91 9.48 19.31
N VAL A 409 -20.92 10.07 18.65
CA VAL A 409 -22.34 9.89 19.00
C VAL A 409 -22.78 8.43 18.86
N ASN A 410 -22.22 7.70 17.88
CA ASN A 410 -22.56 6.31 17.63
C ASN A 410 -21.69 5.29 18.39
N ASP A 411 -20.83 5.73 19.30
CA ASP A 411 -19.89 4.86 20.05
C ASP A 411 -19.07 3.92 19.15
N THR A 412 -18.56 4.48 18.05
CA THR A 412 -17.76 3.72 17.07
C THR A 412 -16.31 4.21 16.98
N LEU A 413 -15.91 5.16 17.82
CA LEU A 413 -14.57 5.76 17.77
C LEU A 413 -13.50 4.92 18.50
N SER A 414 -13.90 4.17 19.53
CA SER A 414 -12.99 3.35 20.34
C SER A 414 -13.13 1.86 19.99
N ILE A 415 -11.98 1.19 19.90
CA ILE A 415 -11.93 -0.26 19.78
C ILE A 415 -12.16 -0.86 21.18
N PRO A 416 -13.07 -1.85 21.35
CA PRO A 416 -13.30 -2.52 22.64
C PRO A 416 -12.01 -3.00 23.31
N ASP A 417 -11.98 -2.97 24.64
CA ASP A 417 -10.86 -3.50 25.41
C ASP A 417 -10.83 -5.04 25.34
N GLY A 418 -9.63 -5.62 25.24
CA GLY A 418 -9.43 -7.06 25.04
C GLY A 418 -9.52 -7.55 23.59
N LEU A 419 -10.03 -6.75 22.65
CA LEU A 419 -10.09 -7.13 21.23
C LEU A 419 -8.72 -7.08 20.54
N ILE A 420 -7.84 -6.17 20.96
CA ILE A 420 -6.44 -6.12 20.51
C ILE A 420 -5.60 -6.88 21.53
N ARG A 421 -5.05 -8.01 21.12
CA ARG A 421 -4.18 -8.87 21.92
C ARG A 421 -2.77 -8.30 22.02
N PRO A 422 -2.03 -8.61 23.11
CA PRO A 422 -0.58 -8.38 23.16
C PRO A 422 0.15 -9.03 21.98
N ALA A 423 -0.38 -10.17 21.50
CA ALA A 423 0.09 -10.86 20.31
C ALA A 423 0.05 -9.99 19.04
N GLU A 424 -0.87 -9.02 18.95
CA GLU A 424 -1.06 -8.13 17.80
C GLU A 424 -0.35 -6.79 17.97
N ASN A 425 -0.26 -6.32 19.22
CA ASN A 425 0.40 -5.08 19.56
C ASN A 425 0.84 -5.05 21.04
N PRO A 426 2.08 -5.45 21.35
CA PRO A 426 2.55 -5.52 22.73
C PRO A 426 2.67 -4.13 23.38
N PHE A 427 2.82 -3.08 22.58
CA PHE A 427 3.00 -1.72 23.07
C PHE A 427 1.73 -1.15 23.72
N TYR A 428 0.53 -1.48 23.23
CA TYR A 428 -0.70 -1.07 23.91
C TYR A 428 -0.92 -1.82 25.22
N ASP A 429 -0.56 -3.10 25.31
CA ASP A 429 -0.67 -3.85 26.55
C ASP A 429 0.21 -3.24 27.66
N ASN A 430 1.44 -2.87 27.31
CA ASN A 430 2.36 -2.23 28.24
C ASN A 430 1.89 -0.83 28.67
N VAL A 431 1.25 -0.08 27.77
CA VAL A 431 0.66 1.23 28.08
C VAL A 431 -0.61 1.08 28.94
N SER A 432 -1.52 0.16 28.60
CA SER A 432 -2.79 -0.05 29.32
C SER A 432 -2.55 -0.57 30.74
N LYS A 433 -1.61 -1.50 30.91
CA LYS A 433 -1.18 -2.05 32.21
C LYS A 433 -0.21 -1.15 32.97
N ARG A 434 0.05 0.08 32.49
CA ARG A 434 0.97 1.07 33.10
C ARG A 434 2.38 0.52 33.40
N ARG A 435 2.88 -0.42 32.59
CA ARG A 435 4.23 -0.96 32.72
C ARG A 435 5.30 0.00 32.21
N TRP A 436 4.95 0.83 31.23
CA TRP A 436 5.86 1.80 30.63
C TRP A 436 5.86 3.15 31.35
N THR A 437 7.06 3.66 31.61
CA THR A 437 7.25 5.07 31.93
C THR A 437 7.03 5.94 30.68
N THR A 438 6.76 7.23 30.87
CA THR A 438 6.64 8.19 29.76
C THR A 438 7.89 8.21 28.87
N ALA A 439 9.08 8.09 29.46
CA ALA A 439 10.34 8.03 28.72
C ALA A 439 10.44 6.75 27.86
N SER A 440 10.13 5.59 28.44
CA SER A 440 10.12 4.31 27.71
C SER A 440 9.15 4.33 26.54
N ARG A 441 7.97 4.93 26.73
CA ARG A 441 6.97 5.12 25.67
C ARG A 441 7.51 5.97 24.53
N ILE A 442 8.09 7.14 24.84
CA ILE A 442 8.64 8.05 23.82
C ILE A 442 9.76 7.35 23.04
N LEU A 443 10.67 6.66 23.74
CA LEU A 443 11.79 5.97 23.11
C LEU A 443 11.32 4.90 22.12
N ASN A 444 10.48 3.96 22.58
CA ASN A 444 10.00 2.86 21.75
C ASN A 444 9.22 3.35 20.52
N TYR A 445 8.28 4.29 20.71
CA TYR A 445 7.52 4.85 19.58
C TYR A 445 8.40 5.72 18.67
N SER A 446 9.44 6.38 19.18
CA SER A 446 10.38 7.14 18.33
C SER A 446 11.18 6.22 17.41
N TYR A 447 11.58 5.05 17.88
CA TYR A 447 12.28 4.06 17.06
C TYR A 447 11.35 3.49 15.99
N VAL A 448 10.13 3.10 16.37
CA VAL A 448 9.09 2.65 15.44
C VAL A 448 8.80 3.71 14.38
N LEU A 449 8.62 4.97 14.78
CA LEU A 449 8.42 6.07 13.84
C LEU A 449 9.63 6.26 12.92
N GLY A 450 10.85 6.16 13.45
CA GLY A 450 12.09 6.24 12.69
C GLY A 450 12.20 5.17 11.60
N LEU A 451 11.78 3.93 11.89
CA LEU A 451 11.72 2.85 10.91
C LEU A 451 10.77 3.18 9.73
N HIS A 452 9.61 3.77 10.00
CA HIS A 452 8.65 4.16 8.96
C HIS A 452 9.09 5.38 8.17
N VAL A 453 9.74 6.34 8.82
CA VAL A 453 10.36 7.46 8.11
C VAL A 453 11.43 6.92 7.16
N ALA A 454 12.33 6.03 7.60
CA ALA A 454 13.31 5.38 6.73
C ALA A 454 12.63 4.64 5.55
N LYS A 455 11.54 3.91 5.85
CA LYS A 455 10.75 3.19 4.84
C LYS A 455 10.11 4.11 3.80
N SER A 456 9.74 5.34 4.17
CA SER A 456 9.23 6.34 3.22
C SER A 456 10.30 6.83 2.22
N PHE A 457 11.59 6.63 2.54
CA PHE A 457 12.71 6.85 1.63
C PHE A 457 13.15 5.59 0.87
N GLY A 458 12.40 4.48 1.00
CA GLY A 458 12.75 3.18 0.41
C GLY A 458 13.89 2.45 1.15
N ILE A 459 14.25 2.91 2.35
CA ILE A 459 15.26 2.28 3.21
C ILE A 459 14.55 1.30 4.14
N GLU A 460 14.92 0.03 4.04
CA GLU A 460 14.34 -1.08 4.79
C GLU A 460 15.39 -1.62 5.76
N ILE A 461 15.12 -1.54 7.07
CA ILE A 461 16.04 -2.00 8.13
C ILE A 461 15.61 -3.37 8.68
N VAL A 462 14.30 -3.55 8.90
CA VAL A 462 13.74 -4.76 9.53
C VAL A 462 13.17 -5.74 8.51
N GLY A 463 12.58 -5.24 7.42
CA GLY A 463 11.77 -6.06 6.52
C GLY A 463 10.59 -5.30 5.91
N TYR A 464 10.10 -5.71 4.74
CA TYR A 464 8.76 -5.38 4.25
C TYR A 464 7.72 -6.33 4.89
N SER A 465 6.51 -5.81 5.16
CA SER A 465 5.44 -6.48 5.92
C SER A 465 5.87 -7.09 7.25
N HIS A 466 6.77 -6.42 7.96
CA HIS A 466 6.87 -6.66 9.39
C HIS A 466 5.58 -6.17 10.04
N GLU A 467 4.92 -7.06 10.78
CA GLU A 467 3.81 -6.73 11.66
C GLU A 467 4.37 -6.49 13.06
N TYR A 468 3.73 -5.62 13.83
CA TYR A 468 4.12 -5.37 15.25
C TYR A 468 3.55 -6.44 16.17
N GLY A 469 3.22 -7.61 15.60
CA GLY A 469 2.90 -8.79 16.36
C GLY A 469 4.08 -9.15 17.26
N TYR A 470 3.75 -9.64 18.45
CA TYR A 470 4.64 -9.83 19.59
C TYR A 470 6.11 -10.06 19.24
N ASP A 471 6.98 -9.19 19.77
CA ASP A 471 8.45 -9.28 19.70
C ASP A 471 9.10 -9.27 18.30
N CYS A 472 8.39 -8.86 17.23
CA CYS A 472 9.06 -8.54 15.96
C CYS A 472 9.96 -7.30 16.07
N ILE A 473 9.50 -6.27 16.78
CA ILE A 473 10.31 -5.13 17.19
C ILE A 473 10.45 -5.21 18.70
N PRO A 474 11.58 -5.74 19.22
CA PRO A 474 11.75 -5.92 20.64
C PRO A 474 11.73 -4.57 21.35
N GLU A 475 11.17 -4.56 22.55
CA GLU A 475 11.19 -3.38 23.41
C GLU A 475 12.62 -2.84 23.57
N MET A 476 12.76 -1.52 23.48
CA MET A 476 13.98 -0.82 23.82
C MET A 476 14.07 -0.71 25.33
N VAL A 477 15.06 -1.40 25.90
CA VAL A 477 15.51 -1.16 27.27
C VAL A 477 16.34 0.11 27.27
N MET A 478 16.24 0.91 28.35
CA MET A 478 16.94 2.20 28.50
C MET A 478 18.44 2.02 28.74
N ASP A 479 19.13 1.35 27.82
CA ASP A 479 20.57 1.18 27.82
C ASP A 479 21.21 2.16 26.82
N PRO A 480 22.15 3.02 27.27
CA PRO A 480 22.78 4.03 26.41
C PRO A 480 23.66 3.46 25.28
N ILE A 481 23.80 2.14 25.21
CA ILE A 481 24.59 1.41 24.21
C ILE A 481 23.67 0.79 23.13
N ASP A 482 22.34 0.84 23.28
CA ASP A 482 21.43 0.27 22.27
C ASP A 482 21.57 1.02 20.93
N ALA A 483 22.18 0.33 19.96
CA ALA A 483 22.48 0.88 18.65
C ALA A 483 21.21 1.32 17.89
N ARG A 484 20.03 0.82 18.28
CA ARG A 484 18.74 1.19 17.69
C ARG A 484 18.40 2.67 17.91
N LEU A 485 18.95 3.32 18.95
CA LEU A 485 18.74 4.75 19.24
C LEU A 485 19.37 5.67 18.18
N TRP A 486 20.39 5.21 17.45
CA TRP A 486 21.02 5.99 16.38
C TRP A 486 20.06 6.32 15.24
N LEU A 487 19.08 5.46 14.97
CA LEU A 487 18.10 5.70 13.91
C LEU A 487 17.21 6.92 14.21
N PRO A 488 16.42 6.96 15.30
CA PRO A 488 15.60 8.14 15.61
C PRO A 488 16.46 9.38 15.89
N ALA A 489 17.64 9.23 16.51
CA ALA A 489 18.55 10.36 16.75
C ALA A 489 19.08 10.98 15.44
N SER A 490 19.52 10.15 14.47
CA SER A 490 20.01 10.64 13.17
C SER A 490 18.91 11.30 12.35
N ILE A 491 17.70 10.74 12.34
CA ILE A 491 16.53 11.33 11.68
C ILE A 491 16.18 12.68 12.33
N PHE A 492 16.20 12.75 13.67
CA PHE A 492 15.97 14.00 14.39
C PHE A 492 16.99 15.07 14.02
N VAL A 493 18.29 14.75 14.03
CA VAL A 493 19.36 15.67 13.63
C VAL A 493 19.19 16.11 12.18
N LEU A 494 18.85 15.20 11.27
CA LEU A 494 18.60 15.52 9.87
C LEU A 494 17.43 16.49 9.71
N PHE A 495 16.31 16.25 10.40
CA PHE A 495 15.13 17.10 10.29
C PHE A 495 15.36 18.46 10.95
N ALA A 496 16.05 18.50 12.09
CA ALA A 496 16.49 19.74 12.72
C ALA A 496 17.40 20.55 11.77
N ALA A 497 18.36 19.91 11.11
CA ALA A 497 19.21 20.54 10.11
C ALA A 497 18.39 21.11 8.93
N ILE A 498 17.39 20.37 8.43
CA ILE A 498 16.48 20.85 7.37
C ILE A 498 15.70 22.08 7.81
N ILE A 499 15.20 22.11 9.05
CA ILE A 499 14.47 23.27 9.61
C ILE A 499 15.41 24.48 9.69
N VAL A 500 16.61 24.31 10.25
CA VAL A 500 17.61 25.37 10.37
C VAL A 500 18.03 25.89 8.99
N MET A 501 18.30 24.99 8.04
CA MET A 501 18.64 25.35 6.65
C MET A 501 17.50 26.07 5.95
N SER A 502 16.24 25.69 6.22
CA SER A 502 15.07 26.35 5.64
C SER A 502 14.92 27.78 6.16
N TRP A 503 15.21 28.00 7.44
CA TRP A 503 15.17 29.31 8.08
C TRP A 503 16.31 30.23 7.63
N HIS A 504 17.56 29.76 7.74
CA HIS A 504 18.75 30.57 7.46
C HIS A 504 19.12 30.63 5.97
N GLY A 505 18.72 29.65 5.16
CA GLY A 505 19.18 29.51 3.77
C GLY A 505 20.65 29.07 3.68
N VAL A 506 21.04 28.51 2.53
CA VAL A 506 22.41 28.04 2.29
C VAL A 506 23.11 29.00 1.33
N GLY A 507 24.23 29.60 1.74
CA GLY A 507 25.19 30.24 0.84
C GLY A 507 24.86 31.64 0.27
N HIS A 508 23.74 32.28 0.61
CA HIS A 508 23.51 33.68 0.21
C HIS A 508 24.42 34.63 1.02
N ARG A 509 25.19 35.48 0.33
CA ARG A 509 25.98 36.56 0.98
C ARG A 509 25.15 37.80 1.31
N ASP A 510 23.96 37.93 0.72
CA ASP A 510 23.08 39.08 0.90
C ASP A 510 21.91 38.77 1.86
N GLU A 511 21.67 39.65 2.83
CA GLU A 511 20.63 39.49 3.85
C GLU A 511 19.22 39.72 3.30
N GLU A 512 19.08 40.61 2.31
CA GLU A 512 17.79 40.99 1.73
C GLU A 512 17.22 39.84 0.89
N GLY A 513 18.03 39.26 -0.02
CA GLY A 513 17.66 38.04 -0.77
C GLY A 513 17.39 36.84 0.14
N ARG A 514 18.13 36.71 1.27
CA ARG A 514 17.90 35.65 2.25
C ARG A 514 16.53 35.76 2.93
N ARG A 515 16.06 36.99 3.21
CA ARG A 515 14.72 37.28 3.75
C ARG A 515 13.62 37.00 2.73
N ARG A 516 13.78 37.46 1.48
CA ARG A 516 12.82 37.31 0.37
C ARG A 516 12.59 35.86 -0.08
N GLY A 517 13.54 34.96 0.19
CA GLY A 517 13.40 33.52 -0.07
C GLY A 517 12.95 32.68 1.13
N ARG A 518 12.89 33.26 2.34
CA ARG A 518 12.70 32.51 3.60
C ARG A 518 11.31 31.87 3.67
N ALA A 519 10.27 32.66 3.43
CA ALA A 519 8.88 32.18 3.53
C ALA A 519 8.65 30.97 2.62
N ARG A 520 9.19 30.99 1.40
CA ARG A 520 9.11 29.88 0.45
C ARG A 520 9.83 28.62 0.92
N ARG A 521 11.06 28.75 1.47
CA ARG A 521 11.81 27.58 2.00
C ARG A 521 11.12 26.97 3.21
N VAL A 522 10.69 27.81 4.15
CA VAL A 522 9.96 27.36 5.36
C VAL A 522 8.67 26.66 4.97
N LEU A 523 7.90 27.22 4.03
CA LEU A 523 6.65 26.62 3.58
C LEU A 523 6.85 25.26 2.90
N LEU A 524 7.90 25.09 2.10
CA LEU A 524 8.27 23.80 1.52
C LEU A 524 8.72 22.78 2.59
N CYS A 525 9.45 23.22 3.61
CA CYS A 525 9.81 22.38 4.75
C CYS A 525 8.56 21.93 5.53
N LEU A 526 7.62 22.84 5.79
CA LEU A 526 6.35 22.52 6.43
C LEU A 526 5.52 21.53 5.60
N VAL A 527 5.47 21.69 4.28
CA VAL A 527 4.83 20.73 3.37
C VAL A 527 5.45 19.33 3.57
N PHE A 528 6.77 19.22 3.49
CA PHE A 528 7.45 17.93 3.68
C PHE A 528 7.17 17.32 5.06
N LEU A 529 7.33 18.10 6.14
CA LEU A 529 7.09 17.63 7.51
C LEU A 529 5.62 17.22 7.73
N SER A 530 4.67 17.90 7.09
CA SER A 530 3.25 17.56 7.18
C SER A 530 2.90 16.25 6.46
N TRP A 531 3.56 15.94 5.35
CA TRP A 531 3.45 14.61 4.73
C TRP A 531 4.12 13.52 5.57
N MET A 532 5.18 13.83 6.35
CA MET A 532 5.72 12.89 7.34
C MET A 532 4.77 12.70 8.53
N ALA A 533 4.02 13.74 8.91
CA ALA A 533 3.04 13.69 10.00
C ALA A 533 1.86 12.75 9.71
N THR A 534 1.66 12.29 8.47
CA THR A 534 0.66 11.24 8.18
C THR A 534 0.98 9.91 8.86
N LEU A 535 2.22 9.72 9.32
CA LEU A 535 2.65 8.59 10.16
C LEU A 535 2.20 8.72 11.63
N PHE A 536 1.45 9.77 11.98
CA PHE A 536 0.91 9.98 13.34
C PHE A 536 0.16 8.79 13.94
N PRO A 537 -0.63 7.99 13.19
CA PRO A 537 -1.27 6.80 13.75
C PRO A 537 -0.28 5.87 14.46
N ILE A 538 0.96 5.83 13.97
CA ILE A 538 2.06 4.97 14.42
C ILE A 538 2.77 5.54 15.67
N ALA A 539 2.48 6.77 16.08
CA ALA A 539 3.08 7.41 17.25
C ALA A 539 2.58 6.83 18.59
N GLY A 540 1.65 5.87 18.58
CA GLY A 540 1.15 5.21 19.79
C GLY A 540 0.19 6.05 20.62
N ILE A 541 -0.28 7.18 20.09
CA ILE A 541 -1.20 8.10 20.77
C ILE A 541 -2.65 7.61 20.63
N LEU A 542 -3.04 7.13 19.45
CA LEU A 542 -4.37 6.61 19.16
C LEU A 542 -4.36 5.11 19.29
N LYS A 543 -5.34 4.48 19.96
CA LYS A 543 -5.49 3.02 19.98
C LYS A 543 -5.91 2.55 18.59
N VAL A 544 -4.95 2.10 17.79
CA VAL A 544 -5.21 1.45 16.51
C VAL A 544 -5.04 -0.06 16.67
N GLY A 545 -5.68 -0.85 15.81
CA GLY A 545 -5.54 -2.31 15.79
C GLY A 545 -4.12 -2.77 15.46
N THR A 546 -4.00 -3.86 14.71
CA THR A 546 -2.69 -4.25 14.16
C THR A 546 -2.09 -3.08 13.38
N PHE A 547 -0.98 -2.56 13.90
CA PHE A 547 -0.08 -1.72 13.12
C PHE A 547 0.38 -2.61 11.96
N VAL A 548 -0.04 -2.34 10.73
CA VAL A 548 0.54 -3.01 9.57
C VAL A 548 1.33 -1.94 8.84
N SER A 549 2.66 -2.11 8.86
CA SER A 549 3.64 -1.02 8.71
C SER A 549 3.63 -0.39 7.31
N ASP A 550 3.36 -1.16 6.27
CA ASP A 550 3.60 -0.71 4.89
C ASP A 550 2.49 0.22 4.39
N ARG A 551 1.23 -0.07 4.72
CA ARG A 551 0.07 0.66 4.16
C ARG A 551 -0.06 2.11 4.62
N ILE A 552 0.43 2.43 5.81
CA ILE A 552 0.38 3.80 6.37
C ILE A 552 1.49 4.68 5.76
N VAL A 553 2.58 4.06 5.27
CA VAL A 553 3.72 4.77 4.67
C VAL A 553 3.38 5.35 3.30
N VAL A 554 2.39 4.80 2.58
CA VAL A 554 2.06 5.23 1.20
C VAL A 554 1.81 6.73 1.12
N ALA A 555 1.08 7.32 2.07
CA ALA A 555 0.84 8.77 2.07
C ALA A 555 2.12 9.59 2.27
N SER A 556 3.00 9.16 3.19
CA SER A 556 4.24 9.88 3.47
C SER A 556 5.24 9.80 2.30
N THR A 557 5.16 8.75 1.47
CA THR A 557 5.96 8.65 0.24
C THR A 557 5.65 9.74 -0.78
N VAL A 558 4.46 10.36 -0.76
CA VAL A 558 4.14 11.50 -1.63
C VAL A 558 5.12 12.64 -1.38
N GLY A 559 5.37 12.96 -0.11
CA GLY A 559 6.33 13.98 0.30
C GLY A 559 7.77 13.62 -0.06
N THR A 560 8.19 12.38 0.21
CA THR A 560 9.58 11.95 -0.08
C THR A 560 9.86 11.86 -1.57
N CYS A 561 8.96 11.29 -2.38
CA CYS A 561 9.15 11.17 -3.83
C CYS A 561 9.19 12.54 -4.52
N ILE A 562 8.39 13.51 -4.05
CA ILE A 562 8.44 14.89 -4.54
C ILE A 562 9.78 15.55 -4.18
N LEU A 563 10.22 15.43 -2.93
CA LEU A 563 11.48 16.03 -2.46
C LEU A 563 12.71 15.40 -3.14
N CYS A 564 12.81 14.07 -3.13
CA CYS A 564 13.90 13.31 -3.75
C CYS A 564 13.92 13.51 -5.27
N GLY A 565 12.75 13.47 -5.91
CA GLY A 565 12.64 13.74 -7.35
C GLY A 565 13.10 15.15 -7.71
N ARG A 566 12.77 16.15 -6.89
CA ARG A 566 13.26 17.53 -7.05
C ARG A 566 14.76 17.66 -6.84
N ALA A 567 15.29 17.05 -5.79
CA ALA A 567 16.74 17.06 -5.49
C ALA A 567 17.52 16.45 -6.66
N PHE A 568 17.07 15.31 -7.18
CA PHE A 568 17.63 14.69 -8.37
C PHE A 568 17.57 15.61 -9.59
N ALA A 569 16.41 16.23 -9.86
CA ALA A 569 16.24 17.11 -11.02
C ALA A 569 17.20 18.32 -10.96
N LEU A 570 17.45 18.88 -9.77
CA LEU A 570 18.44 19.95 -9.57
C LEU A 570 19.85 19.49 -9.90
N CYS A 571 20.24 18.28 -9.47
CA CYS A 571 21.55 17.69 -9.76
C CYS A 571 21.72 17.33 -11.25
N ALA A 572 20.68 16.80 -11.90
CA ALA A 572 20.72 16.32 -13.27
C ALA A 572 20.69 17.46 -14.31
N VAL A 573 19.84 18.46 -14.12
CA VAL A 573 19.72 19.59 -15.07
C VAL A 573 20.75 20.68 -14.77
N GLY A 574 21.29 20.74 -13.55
CA GLY A 574 22.35 21.68 -13.17
C GLY A 574 21.86 23.14 -13.09
N GLY A 575 20.64 23.33 -12.58
CA GLY A 575 20.10 24.67 -12.37
C GLY A 575 20.77 25.33 -11.18
N ARG A 576 21.66 26.30 -11.41
CA ARG A 576 21.80 27.36 -10.42
C ARG A 576 20.43 28.04 -10.33
N GLU A 577 19.95 28.21 -9.12
CA GLU A 577 18.96 29.23 -8.78
C GLU A 577 19.73 30.56 -8.93
N TYR A 578 19.93 31.02 -10.17
CA TYR A 578 20.27 32.43 -10.39
C TYR A 578 18.93 33.14 -10.31
N ASP A 579 18.76 33.92 -9.25
CA ASP A 579 17.73 34.95 -9.17
C ASP A 579 17.99 35.90 -10.34
N ASP A 580 17.27 35.72 -11.45
CA ASP A 580 17.17 36.74 -12.50
C ASP A 580 16.30 37.88 -11.95
N ASP A 581 16.87 38.72 -11.09
CA ASP A 581 16.27 40.01 -10.72
C ASP A 581 17.31 41.15 -10.62
N GLU A 582 18.62 40.91 -10.84
CA GLU A 582 19.59 42.01 -10.91
C GLU A 582 20.67 41.75 -11.98
N THR A 583 20.93 42.80 -12.79
CA THR A 583 21.99 42.96 -13.81
C THR A 583 21.68 42.59 -15.27
N GLU A 584 20.64 43.20 -15.86
CA GLU A 584 20.65 43.55 -17.31
C GLU A 584 20.16 45.00 -17.56
N GLU A 585 20.42 45.90 -16.61
CA GLU A 585 20.43 47.35 -16.84
C GLU A 585 21.79 47.87 -16.38
N ASP A 586 22.80 47.72 -17.23
CA ASP A 586 23.94 48.65 -17.36
C ASP A 586 24.86 48.13 -18.48
N HIS A 587 25.22 49.02 -19.40
CA HIS A 587 25.99 48.81 -20.65
C HIS A 587 25.19 48.54 -21.93
N CYS A 588 24.19 49.38 -22.19
CA CYS A 588 23.88 49.81 -23.55
C CYS A 588 23.68 51.33 -23.57
N ASN A 589 24.77 52.07 -23.35
CA ASN A 589 24.98 53.40 -23.90
C ASN A 589 26.47 53.73 -23.78
N ASP A 590 26.95 54.46 -24.78
CA ASP A 590 28.31 54.99 -24.95
C ASP A 590 29.34 53.99 -25.50
N ASP A 591 29.31 53.83 -26.83
CA ASP A 591 30.48 54.13 -27.69
C ASP A 591 30.22 53.64 -29.12
N CYS A 592 29.45 54.42 -29.88
CA CYS A 592 29.38 54.36 -31.34
C CYS A 592 29.73 55.73 -31.91
N ASP A 593 30.90 56.27 -31.58
CA ASP A 593 31.46 57.45 -32.24
C ASP A 593 33.00 57.47 -32.10
N ASN A 594 33.70 56.64 -32.90
CA ASN A 594 34.91 57.04 -33.61
C ASN A 594 35.51 55.88 -34.41
N ALA A 595 35.06 55.75 -35.66
CA ALA A 595 35.87 55.16 -36.71
C ALA A 595 36.84 56.24 -37.22
N ARG A 596 38.11 56.20 -36.79
CA ARG A 596 39.29 56.67 -37.55
C ARG A 596 40.59 56.47 -36.74
N GLY A 597 41.49 55.61 -37.21
CA GLY A 597 42.87 55.54 -36.71
C GLY A 597 43.52 54.17 -36.87
N TRP A 598 44.27 53.98 -37.95
CA TRP A 598 45.24 52.90 -38.13
C TRP A 598 46.31 52.92 -37.03
N SER A 599 46.74 51.76 -36.51
CA SER A 599 48.15 51.34 -36.57
C SER A 599 48.39 49.92 -36.03
N ILE A 600 49.45 49.34 -36.58
CA ILE A 600 49.93 47.96 -36.58
C ILE A 600 50.60 47.58 -35.25
N GLY A 601 50.42 46.33 -34.78
CA GLY A 601 51.23 45.78 -33.68
C GLY A 601 50.84 44.41 -33.10
N SER A 602 51.04 43.32 -33.87
CA SER A 602 51.49 41.96 -33.43
C SER A 602 50.69 41.17 -32.34
N PRO A 603 50.97 39.86 -32.09
CA PRO A 603 49.95 38.82 -32.32
C PRO A 603 49.61 37.94 -31.09
N PHE A 604 48.55 37.12 -31.22
CA PHE A 604 48.35 35.81 -30.59
C PHE A 604 48.68 35.65 -29.08
N GLY A 605 47.63 35.56 -28.23
CA GLY A 605 47.85 35.05 -26.86
C GLY A 605 46.64 34.88 -25.93
N GLY A 606 45.48 35.49 -26.21
CA GLY A 606 44.39 35.54 -25.22
C GLY A 606 43.17 34.63 -25.46
N ARG A 607 42.91 34.18 -26.69
CA ARG A 607 41.60 33.59 -27.06
C ARG A 607 41.50 32.06 -26.93
N CYS A 608 42.61 31.32 -26.84
CA CYS A 608 42.57 29.86 -26.73
C CYS A 608 42.41 29.35 -25.27
N ALA A 609 42.94 30.06 -24.27
CA ALA A 609 42.86 29.63 -22.87
C ALA A 609 41.43 29.66 -22.31
N ALA A 610 40.64 30.70 -22.63
CA ALA A 610 39.23 30.80 -22.21
C ALA A 610 38.32 29.76 -22.89
N LYS A 611 38.67 29.33 -24.12
CA LYS A 611 37.95 28.27 -24.84
C LYS A 611 38.25 26.88 -24.26
N MET A 612 39.49 26.68 -23.77
CA MET A 612 39.99 25.42 -23.21
C MET A 612 39.56 25.19 -21.74
N THR A 613 39.41 26.26 -20.95
CA THR A 613 38.83 26.19 -19.59
C THR A 613 37.30 26.00 -19.61
N ASN A 614 36.60 26.56 -20.60
CA ASN A 614 35.17 26.32 -20.78
C ASN A 614 34.86 24.92 -21.30
N THR A 615 35.66 24.34 -22.21
CA THR A 615 35.49 22.93 -22.63
C THR A 615 35.79 21.95 -21.50
N THR A 616 36.84 22.16 -20.69
CA THR A 616 37.13 21.29 -19.53
C THR A 616 36.08 21.42 -18.41
N ARG A 617 35.47 22.60 -18.21
CA ARG A 617 34.35 22.78 -17.28
C ARG A 617 33.05 22.18 -17.81
N ALA A 618 32.81 22.27 -19.12
CA ALA A 618 31.65 21.66 -19.79
C ALA A 618 31.73 20.12 -19.77
N THR A 619 32.90 19.53 -20.02
CA THR A 619 33.09 18.07 -19.93
C THR A 619 32.96 17.55 -18.50
N LYS A 620 33.51 18.26 -17.50
CA LYS A 620 33.32 17.91 -16.07
C LYS A 620 31.85 17.98 -15.63
N ASN A 621 31.11 18.99 -16.07
CA ASN A 621 29.68 19.10 -15.79
C ASN A 621 28.87 18.00 -16.50
N THR A 622 29.26 17.62 -17.72
CA THR A 622 28.60 16.55 -18.47
C THR A 622 28.84 15.17 -17.83
N ALA A 623 30.09 14.87 -17.42
CA ALA A 623 30.42 13.65 -16.69
C ALA A 623 29.68 13.56 -15.35
N ARG A 624 29.61 14.67 -14.59
CA ARG A 624 28.83 14.74 -13.35
C ARG A 624 27.34 14.47 -13.58
N ARG A 625 26.74 15.09 -14.61
CA ARG A 625 25.33 14.85 -14.97
C ARG A 625 25.10 13.39 -15.34
N PHE A 626 25.97 12.81 -16.16
CA PHE A 626 25.90 11.39 -16.53
C PHE A 626 25.98 10.48 -15.30
N ALA A 627 26.90 10.74 -14.37
CA ALA A 627 27.02 9.99 -13.13
C ALA A 627 25.74 10.05 -12.28
N PHE A 628 25.09 11.22 -12.16
CA PHE A 628 23.82 11.34 -11.44
C PHE A 628 22.67 10.63 -12.13
N LEU A 629 22.57 10.71 -13.47
CA LEU A 629 21.56 9.99 -14.25
C LEU A 629 21.75 8.47 -14.11
N LEU A 630 22.99 8.00 -14.16
CA LEU A 630 23.33 6.59 -13.96
C LEU A 630 22.95 6.13 -12.54
N LEU A 631 23.35 6.90 -11.51
CA LEU A 631 23.02 6.59 -10.12
C LEU A 631 21.51 6.50 -9.92
N PHE A 632 20.75 7.48 -10.42
CA PHE A 632 19.29 7.47 -10.33
C PHE A 632 18.66 6.33 -11.11
N GLY A 633 19.18 6.00 -12.31
CA GLY A 633 18.74 4.85 -13.08
C GLY A 633 18.96 3.54 -12.32
N LEU A 634 20.12 3.37 -11.69
CA LEU A 634 20.43 2.22 -10.84
C LEU A 634 19.52 2.16 -9.60
N THR A 635 19.27 3.29 -8.93
CA THR A 635 18.35 3.35 -7.79
C THR A 635 16.92 3.02 -8.21
N ALA A 636 16.41 3.61 -9.29
CA ALA A 636 15.07 3.33 -9.79
C ALA A 636 14.92 1.87 -10.24
N CYS A 637 15.95 1.30 -10.89
CA CYS A 637 15.99 -0.12 -11.25
C CYS A 637 16.01 -1.02 -10.02
N ASN A 638 16.82 -0.70 -9.00
CA ASN A 638 16.84 -1.44 -7.74
C ASN A 638 15.47 -1.43 -7.03
N LEU A 639 14.83 -0.27 -6.95
CA LEU A 639 13.49 -0.14 -6.39
C LEU A 639 12.44 -0.88 -7.22
N ALA A 640 12.53 -0.83 -8.55
CA ALA A 640 11.64 -1.57 -9.45
C ALA A 640 11.79 -3.09 -9.29
N MET A 641 13.03 -3.61 -9.21
CA MET A 641 13.30 -5.02 -8.95
C MET A 641 12.76 -5.46 -7.59
N ARG A 642 12.97 -4.65 -6.54
CA ARG A 642 12.41 -4.91 -5.21
C ARG A 642 10.88 -4.92 -5.23
N THR A 643 10.25 -3.97 -5.93
CA THR A 643 8.80 -3.90 -6.09
C THR A 643 8.26 -5.11 -6.83
N HIS A 644 8.91 -5.53 -7.91
CA HIS A 644 8.51 -6.72 -8.68
C HIS A 644 8.66 -8.00 -7.86
N HIS A 645 9.83 -8.23 -7.23
CA HIS A 645 10.07 -9.37 -6.36
C HIS A 645 9.04 -9.41 -5.21
N ARG A 646 8.82 -8.27 -4.56
CA ARG A 646 7.84 -8.19 -3.48
C ARG A 646 6.43 -8.47 -3.98
N THR A 647 6.07 -8.00 -5.16
CA THR A 647 4.75 -8.28 -5.75
C THR A 647 4.60 -9.77 -6.04
N SER A 648 5.67 -10.45 -6.49
CA SER A 648 5.64 -11.91 -6.68
C SER A 648 5.46 -12.68 -5.37
N GLU A 649 6.02 -12.20 -4.25
CA GLU A 649 5.81 -12.83 -2.93
C GLU A 649 4.34 -12.77 -2.50
N TRP A 650 3.63 -11.68 -2.84
CA TRP A 650 2.19 -11.55 -2.54
C TRP A 650 1.30 -12.50 -3.35
N MET A 651 1.84 -13.18 -4.37
CA MET A 651 1.06 -14.09 -5.20
C MET A 651 1.00 -15.52 -4.65
N ASP A 652 1.88 -15.87 -3.72
CA ASP A 652 1.96 -17.20 -3.11
C ASP A 652 2.05 -17.13 -1.58
N SER A 653 1.13 -17.80 -0.89
CA SER A 653 1.04 -17.82 0.57
C SER A 653 2.33 -18.30 1.23
N VAL A 654 3.02 -19.27 0.61
CA VAL A 654 4.23 -19.86 1.20
C VAL A 654 5.36 -18.84 1.13
N SER A 655 5.59 -18.23 -0.03
CA SER A 655 6.60 -17.18 -0.21
C SER A 655 6.31 -15.95 0.67
N LEU A 656 5.05 -15.54 0.79
CA LEU A 656 4.63 -14.42 1.64
C LEU A 656 4.92 -14.69 3.11
N LEU A 657 4.46 -15.82 3.66
CA LEU A 657 4.68 -16.17 5.06
C LEU A 657 6.16 -16.44 5.35
N LYS A 658 6.90 -17.00 4.40
CA LYS A 658 8.36 -17.18 4.52
C LYS A 658 9.07 -15.83 4.59
N SER A 659 8.71 -14.88 3.73
CA SER A 659 9.26 -13.51 3.78
C SER A 659 8.93 -12.81 5.10
N SER A 660 7.71 -13.02 5.62
CA SER A 660 7.28 -12.49 6.92
C SER A 660 8.09 -13.07 8.07
N LEU A 661 8.35 -14.38 8.08
CA LEU A 661 9.20 -15.01 9.10
C LEU A 661 10.68 -14.63 8.99
N LEU A 662 11.18 -14.32 7.79
CA LEU A 662 12.53 -13.79 7.62
C LEU A 662 12.66 -12.38 8.21
N ALA A 663 11.64 -11.54 8.06
CA ALA A 663 11.59 -10.20 8.65
C ALA A 663 11.35 -10.24 10.18
N CYS A 664 10.44 -11.11 10.63
CA CYS A 664 10.02 -11.27 12.01
C CYS A 664 10.05 -12.75 12.44
N PRO A 665 11.22 -13.35 12.74
CA PRO A 665 11.29 -14.76 13.15
C PRO A 665 10.51 -15.03 14.44
N ARG A 666 10.36 -14.01 15.28
CA ARG A 666 9.67 -14.05 16.57
C ARG A 666 8.19 -13.68 16.49
N SER A 667 7.61 -13.51 15.29
CA SER A 667 6.16 -13.31 15.17
C SER A 667 5.41 -14.61 15.49
N ILE A 668 4.64 -14.61 16.58
CA ILE A 668 3.79 -15.74 16.98
C ILE A 668 2.80 -16.09 15.87
N LYS A 669 2.16 -15.07 15.29
CA LYS A 669 1.14 -15.24 14.25
C LYS A 669 1.75 -15.81 12.98
N SER A 670 2.88 -15.30 12.52
CA SER A 670 3.54 -15.85 11.33
C SER A 670 4.01 -17.29 11.54
N ASN A 671 4.47 -17.64 12.75
CA ASN A 671 4.83 -19.03 13.09
C ASN A 671 3.58 -19.93 13.07
N LEU A 672 2.47 -19.47 13.65
CA LEU A 672 1.20 -20.22 13.67
C LEU A 672 0.59 -20.39 12.26
N GLU A 673 0.60 -19.35 11.43
CA GLU A 673 0.10 -19.45 10.06
C GLU A 673 0.99 -20.35 9.19
N MET A 674 2.31 -20.30 9.39
CA MET A 674 3.23 -21.21 8.71
C MET A 674 3.04 -22.67 9.16
N SER A 675 2.71 -22.93 10.43
CA SER A 675 2.45 -24.30 10.89
C SER A 675 1.22 -24.92 10.22
N LYS A 676 0.20 -24.12 9.86
CA LYS A 676 -0.97 -24.58 9.07
C LYS A 676 -0.56 -25.09 7.70
N ILE A 677 0.41 -24.45 7.04
CA ILE A 677 0.95 -24.92 5.75
C ILE A 677 1.52 -26.33 5.90
N TYR A 678 2.36 -26.53 6.91
CA TYR A 678 3.03 -27.82 7.16
C TYR A 678 2.11 -28.89 7.78
N SER A 679 0.97 -28.51 8.38
CA SER A 679 -0.02 -29.44 8.93
C SER A 679 -1.09 -29.89 7.91
N GLY A 680 -0.80 -29.76 6.61
CA GLY A 680 -1.60 -30.38 5.55
C GLY A 680 -2.51 -29.42 4.79
N LEU A 681 -2.42 -28.10 5.04
CA LEU A 681 -3.07 -27.12 4.17
C LEU A 681 -2.51 -27.17 2.73
N VAL A 682 -1.23 -27.53 2.59
CA VAL A 682 -0.58 -27.80 1.30
C VAL A 682 -0.05 -29.24 1.30
N PRO A 683 -0.72 -30.20 0.61
CA PRO A 683 -0.43 -31.62 0.76
C PRO A 683 1.01 -32.03 0.47
N HIS A 684 1.66 -31.41 -0.52
CA HIS A 684 3.05 -31.71 -0.87
C HIS A 684 4.09 -31.10 0.10
N MET A 685 3.65 -30.24 1.01
CA MET A 685 4.47 -29.62 2.06
C MET A 685 4.16 -30.22 3.44
N LEU A 686 3.41 -31.33 3.50
CA LEU A 686 3.05 -31.96 4.76
C LEU A 686 4.30 -32.40 5.53
N ASP A 687 4.51 -31.79 6.69
CA ASP A 687 5.62 -32.08 7.59
C ASP A 687 5.16 -31.77 9.03
N PHE A 688 4.68 -32.82 9.71
CA PHE A 688 4.15 -32.64 11.06
C PHE A 688 5.21 -32.25 12.08
N GLU A 689 6.46 -32.67 11.90
CA GLU A 689 7.54 -32.32 12.83
C GLU A 689 7.85 -30.83 12.74
N ARG A 690 7.96 -30.30 11.52
CA ARG A 690 8.12 -28.87 11.31
C ARG A 690 6.90 -28.08 11.78
N ALA A 691 5.68 -28.58 11.55
CA ALA A 691 4.47 -27.93 12.06
C ALA A 691 4.48 -27.82 13.59
N LEU A 692 4.76 -28.93 14.30
CA LEU A 692 4.84 -28.94 15.77
C LEU A 692 5.97 -28.05 16.29
N SER A 693 7.13 -28.02 15.62
CA SER A 693 8.24 -27.12 15.96
C SER A 693 7.84 -25.65 15.87
N LEU A 694 7.10 -25.26 14.82
CA LEU A 694 6.60 -23.89 14.66
C LEU A 694 5.53 -23.54 15.71
N ILE A 695 4.63 -24.45 16.05
CA ILE A 695 3.62 -24.24 17.11
C ILE A 695 4.31 -24.10 18.48
N SER A 696 5.28 -24.97 18.76
CA SER A 696 6.09 -24.91 19.99
C SER A 696 6.90 -23.61 20.08
N THR A 697 7.43 -23.14 18.95
CA THR A 697 8.09 -21.82 18.87
C THR A 697 7.12 -20.70 19.22
N ALA A 698 5.92 -20.70 18.62
CA ALA A 698 4.88 -19.70 18.90
C ALA A 698 4.49 -19.69 20.39
N GLN A 699 4.27 -20.86 21.00
CA GLN A 699 3.95 -21.02 22.42
C GLN A 699 5.12 -20.60 23.35
N SER A 700 6.36 -20.82 22.94
CA SER A 700 7.55 -20.40 23.71
C SER A 700 7.74 -18.88 23.74
N ILE A 701 7.29 -18.19 22.68
CA ILE A 701 7.37 -16.74 22.56
C ILE A 701 6.33 -16.07 23.47
N ASP A 702 5.09 -16.56 23.45
CA ASP A 702 4.03 -16.15 24.38
C ASP A 702 3.24 -17.38 24.88
N PRO A 703 3.49 -17.81 26.14
CA PRO A 703 2.76 -18.92 26.74
C PRO A 703 1.27 -18.67 26.94
N THR A 704 0.82 -17.41 26.86
CA THR A 704 -0.60 -17.05 27.02
C THR A 704 -1.39 -17.05 25.71
N TYR A 705 -0.72 -17.32 24.58
CA TYR A 705 -1.34 -17.30 23.26
C TYR A 705 -2.18 -18.56 23.01
N CYS A 706 -3.48 -18.49 23.33
CA CYS A 706 -4.36 -19.67 23.37
C CYS A 706 -4.67 -20.32 22.00
N ASP A 707 -4.48 -19.61 20.88
CA ASP A 707 -4.75 -20.15 19.54
C ASP A 707 -3.87 -21.36 19.17
N VAL A 708 -2.72 -21.53 19.85
CA VAL A 708 -1.80 -22.66 19.60
C VAL A 708 -2.44 -24.02 19.88
N HIS A 709 -3.32 -24.09 20.89
CA HIS A 709 -3.94 -25.33 21.33
C HIS A 709 -4.83 -25.94 20.23
N TYR A 710 -5.57 -25.09 19.52
CA TYR A 710 -6.37 -25.55 18.39
C TYR A 710 -5.50 -26.09 17.25
N GLN A 711 -4.33 -25.49 17.01
CA GLN A 711 -3.39 -25.99 16.00
C GLN A 711 -2.69 -27.29 16.42
N TYR A 712 -2.33 -27.44 17.69
CA TYR A 712 -1.85 -28.73 18.21
C TYR A 712 -2.91 -29.82 18.03
N ALA A 713 -4.16 -29.55 18.41
CA ALA A 713 -5.26 -30.48 18.21
C ALA A 713 -5.40 -30.89 16.72
N HIS A 714 -5.32 -29.93 15.80
CA HIS A 714 -5.36 -30.20 14.36
C HIS A 714 -4.21 -31.10 13.87
N VAL A 715 -3.00 -30.93 14.39
CA VAL A 715 -1.87 -31.80 14.04
C VAL A 715 -2.02 -33.19 14.67
N TYR A 716 -2.39 -33.27 15.95
CA TYR A 716 -2.49 -34.54 16.68
C TYR A 716 -3.59 -35.45 16.15
N ILE A 717 -4.75 -34.90 15.75
CA ILE A 717 -5.80 -35.71 15.14
C ILE A 717 -5.35 -36.31 13.81
N GLN A 718 -4.58 -35.57 12.99
CA GLN A 718 -4.03 -36.09 11.74
C GLN A 718 -2.93 -37.15 11.96
N GLN A 719 -2.16 -37.03 13.04
CA GLN A 719 -1.20 -38.06 13.46
C GLN A 719 -1.85 -39.30 14.10
N GLY A 720 -3.17 -39.30 14.33
CA GLY A 720 -3.87 -40.37 15.05
C GLY A 720 -3.58 -40.41 16.56
N LYS A 721 -3.04 -39.32 17.13
CA LYS A 721 -2.74 -39.17 18.56
C LYS A 721 -3.95 -38.60 19.30
N TYR A 722 -4.91 -39.47 19.62
CA TYR A 722 -6.20 -39.04 20.16
C TYR A 722 -6.14 -38.46 21.58
N VAL A 723 -5.30 -38.99 22.48
CA VAL A 723 -5.23 -38.47 23.86
C VAL A 723 -4.65 -37.04 23.91
N PRO A 724 -3.49 -36.74 23.30
CA PRO A 724 -3.01 -35.36 23.21
C PRO A 724 -3.97 -34.43 22.46
N PHE A 725 -4.65 -34.94 21.43
CA PHE A 725 -5.70 -34.20 20.73
C PHE A 725 -6.85 -33.80 21.66
N GLU A 726 -7.37 -34.75 22.47
CA GLU A 726 -8.46 -34.49 23.40
C GLU A 726 -8.06 -33.42 24.44
N GLU A 727 -6.83 -33.47 24.97
CA GLU A 727 -6.31 -32.50 25.94
C GLU A 727 -6.18 -31.09 25.35
N GLU A 728 -5.54 -30.96 24.19
CA GLU A 728 -5.38 -29.67 23.50
C GLU A 728 -6.71 -29.09 23.03
N LEU A 729 -7.67 -29.94 22.66
CA LEU A 729 -8.99 -29.49 22.25
C LEU A 729 -9.77 -28.86 23.41
N VAL A 730 -9.60 -29.36 24.64
CA VAL A 730 -10.21 -28.78 25.84
C VAL A 730 -9.64 -27.40 26.15
N GLU A 731 -8.34 -27.21 25.97
CA GLU A 731 -7.70 -25.88 26.09
C GLU A 731 -8.17 -24.94 24.97
N ALA A 732 -8.32 -25.45 23.74
CA ALA A 732 -8.81 -24.68 22.60
C ALA A 732 -10.28 -24.20 22.76
N LEU A 733 -11.12 -24.96 23.48
CA LEU A 733 -12.50 -24.57 23.82
C LEU A 733 -12.54 -23.39 24.79
N GLN A 734 -11.57 -23.29 25.70
CA GLN A 734 -11.48 -22.19 26.67
C GLN A 734 -11.04 -20.87 26.01
N CYS A 735 -10.48 -20.93 24.80
CA CYS A 735 -10.01 -19.75 24.06
C CYS A 735 -11.15 -19.10 23.27
N GLN A 736 -11.49 -17.85 23.61
CA GLN A 736 -12.59 -17.09 22.96
C GLN A 736 -12.47 -16.98 21.43
N PHE A 737 -11.25 -17.08 20.87
CA PHE A 737 -10.99 -16.90 19.45
C PHE A 737 -11.12 -18.19 18.63
N THR A 738 -10.82 -19.35 19.24
CA THR A 738 -10.89 -20.66 18.58
C THR A 738 -12.09 -21.48 19.01
N MET A 739 -12.84 -21.04 20.04
CA MET A 739 -13.96 -21.76 20.64
C MET A 739 -14.95 -22.29 19.61
N GLY A 740 -15.47 -21.45 18.70
CA GLY A 740 -16.46 -21.92 17.72
C GLY A 740 -15.94 -23.01 16.78
N GLN A 741 -14.66 -22.94 16.40
CA GLN A 741 -14.03 -23.98 15.56
C GLN A 741 -13.75 -25.26 16.37
N ALA A 742 -13.24 -25.09 17.60
CA ALA A 742 -12.97 -26.17 18.54
C ALA A 742 -14.26 -26.92 18.91
N MET A 743 -15.37 -26.21 19.10
CA MET A 743 -16.68 -26.77 19.45
C MET A 743 -17.24 -27.65 18.32
N ASN A 744 -17.12 -27.19 17.07
CA ASN A 744 -17.48 -28.01 15.92
C ASN A 744 -16.67 -29.32 15.87
N MET A 745 -15.36 -29.23 16.15
CA MET A 745 -14.46 -30.37 16.19
C MET A 745 -14.78 -31.33 17.35
N TRP A 746 -15.07 -30.77 18.54
CA TRP A 746 -15.49 -31.48 19.75
C TRP A 746 -16.76 -32.29 19.50
N GLN A 747 -17.81 -31.66 18.99
CA GLN A 747 -19.09 -32.30 18.70
C GLN A 747 -18.93 -33.44 17.70
N LYS A 748 -18.18 -33.23 16.61
CA LYS A 748 -17.92 -34.26 15.59
C LYS A 748 -17.15 -35.44 16.15
N TYR A 749 -16.08 -35.17 16.89
CA TYR A 749 -15.21 -36.19 17.45
C TYR A 749 -15.94 -37.08 18.45
N TRP A 750 -16.51 -36.48 19.50
CA TRP A 750 -17.17 -37.25 20.57
C TRP A 750 -18.45 -37.94 20.08
N LYS A 751 -19.15 -37.37 19.10
CA LYS A 751 -20.29 -38.06 18.45
C LYS A 751 -19.87 -39.37 17.80
N VAL A 752 -18.66 -39.49 17.26
CA VAL A 752 -18.15 -40.75 16.68
C VAL A 752 -17.62 -41.67 17.78
N VAL A 753 -16.83 -41.13 18.71
CA VAL A 753 -16.17 -41.92 19.76
C VAL A 753 -17.18 -42.55 20.72
N LEU A 754 -18.27 -41.86 21.03
CA LEU A 754 -19.31 -42.35 21.95
C LEU A 754 -20.40 -43.17 21.23
N ARG A 755 -20.39 -43.25 19.88
CA ARG A 755 -21.37 -44.02 19.12
C ARG A 755 -21.02 -45.50 19.20
N GLY A 756 -21.90 -46.28 19.83
CA GLY A 756 -21.77 -47.74 19.89
C GLY A 756 -22.13 -48.38 18.56
N ASP A 757 -21.33 -49.36 18.13
CA ASP A 757 -21.78 -50.40 17.22
C ASP A 757 -22.06 -51.63 18.09
N ASP A 758 -23.35 -51.92 18.35
CA ASP A 758 -23.83 -53.02 19.21
C ASP A 758 -23.41 -54.42 18.72
N ARG A 759 -22.64 -54.49 17.62
CA ARG A 759 -22.15 -55.70 16.96
C ARG A 759 -20.74 -56.12 17.38
N SER A 760 -20.02 -55.27 18.11
CA SER A 760 -18.65 -55.54 18.56
C SER A 760 -18.65 -56.00 20.02
N GLY A 761 -18.24 -57.26 20.27
CA GLY A 761 -18.22 -57.88 21.61
C GLY A 761 -17.36 -57.14 22.65
N GLY A 762 -17.13 -57.76 23.82
CA GLY A 762 -16.66 -57.12 25.06
C GLY A 762 -15.41 -56.20 25.04
N VAL A 763 -14.60 -56.18 23.98
CA VAL A 763 -13.50 -55.21 23.80
C VAL A 763 -14.02 -53.84 23.34
N GLY A 764 -15.10 -53.80 22.54
CA GLY A 764 -15.76 -52.55 22.13
C GLY A 764 -16.43 -51.83 23.31
N SER A 765 -16.99 -52.60 24.25
CA SER A 765 -17.61 -52.03 25.46
C SER A 765 -16.57 -51.43 26.41
N LEU A 766 -15.38 -52.02 26.54
CA LEU A 766 -14.32 -51.50 27.44
C LEU A 766 -13.76 -50.17 26.94
N ARG A 767 -13.45 -50.06 25.64
CA ARG A 767 -12.99 -48.80 25.01
C ARG A 767 -14.01 -47.68 25.15
N ARG A 768 -15.30 -48.03 25.08
CA ARG A 768 -16.39 -47.08 25.29
C ARG A 768 -16.45 -46.58 26.73
N ILE A 769 -16.32 -47.46 27.72
CA ILE A 769 -16.31 -47.07 29.14
C ILE A 769 -15.14 -46.12 29.43
N GLU A 770 -13.96 -46.42 28.88
CA GLU A 770 -12.80 -45.54 29.00
C GLU A 770 -13.02 -44.18 28.33
N ALA A 771 -13.62 -44.15 27.14
CA ALA A 771 -13.94 -42.91 26.45
C ALA A 771 -15.00 -42.08 27.19
N GLU A 772 -16.03 -42.72 27.74
CA GLU A 772 -17.05 -42.06 28.57
C GLU A 772 -16.44 -41.47 29.85
N ALA A 773 -15.47 -42.16 30.46
CA ALA A 773 -14.74 -41.64 31.62
C ALA A 773 -13.90 -40.40 31.27
N ARG A 774 -13.18 -40.42 30.13
CA ARG A 774 -12.43 -39.25 29.64
C ARG A 774 -13.36 -38.08 29.30
N TYR A 775 -14.45 -38.33 28.57
CA TYR A 775 -15.45 -37.32 28.24
C TYR A 775 -15.99 -36.64 29.50
N LYS A 776 -16.39 -37.42 30.52
CA LYS A 776 -16.86 -36.89 31.80
C LYS A 776 -15.80 -36.03 32.49
N LYS A 777 -14.54 -36.50 32.52
CA LYS A 777 -13.41 -35.75 33.10
C LYS A 777 -13.25 -34.37 32.43
N TYR A 778 -13.22 -34.34 31.10
CA TYR A 778 -13.07 -33.09 30.35
C TYR A 778 -14.27 -32.17 30.48
N MET A 779 -15.50 -32.71 30.49
CA MET A 779 -16.71 -31.91 30.73
C MET A 779 -16.72 -31.27 32.12
N THR A 780 -16.26 -31.98 33.15
CA THR A 780 -16.11 -31.38 34.49
C THR A 780 -15.13 -30.21 34.44
N ARG A 781 -13.96 -30.39 33.80
CA ARG A 781 -12.97 -29.32 33.66
C ARG A 781 -13.52 -28.08 32.94
N ILE A 782 -14.26 -28.28 31.84
CA ILE A 782 -14.86 -27.18 31.10
C ILE A 782 -15.87 -26.42 31.97
N ARG A 783 -16.71 -27.12 32.75
CA ARG A 783 -17.66 -26.48 33.67
C ARG A 783 -16.97 -25.67 34.76
N GLU A 784 -15.91 -26.21 35.37
CA GLU A 784 -15.12 -25.48 36.37
C GLU A 784 -14.61 -24.14 35.84
N VAL A 785 -14.09 -24.13 34.60
CA VAL A 785 -13.58 -22.90 33.96
C VAL A 785 -14.71 -21.91 33.69
N ILE A 786 -15.86 -22.39 33.20
CA ILE A 786 -17.04 -21.54 32.98
C ILE A 786 -17.50 -20.90 34.31
N GLU A 787 -17.59 -21.69 35.39
CA GLU A 787 -17.99 -21.20 36.71
C GLU A 787 -16.98 -20.19 37.29
N GLU A 788 -15.68 -20.42 37.13
CA GLU A 788 -14.64 -19.47 37.53
C GLU A 788 -14.78 -18.13 36.81
N ASP A 789 -15.10 -18.14 35.51
CA ASP A 789 -15.23 -16.92 34.71
C ASP A 789 -16.58 -16.21 34.94
N GLU A 790 -17.68 -16.93 35.17
CA GLU A 790 -18.95 -16.34 35.65
C GLU A 790 -18.73 -15.59 36.98
N ASN A 791 -18.04 -16.21 37.95
CA ASN A 791 -17.76 -15.60 39.25
C ASN A 791 -16.86 -14.34 39.17
N LYS A 792 -15.90 -14.29 38.23
CA LYS A 792 -15.08 -13.10 38.00
C LYS A 792 -15.87 -11.93 37.41
N ASN A 793 -16.88 -12.22 36.59
CA ASN A 793 -17.70 -11.19 35.94
C ASN A 793 -18.72 -10.54 36.88
N ASP A 794 -19.26 -11.30 37.83
CA ASP A 794 -20.21 -10.80 38.84
C ASP A 794 -19.59 -9.74 39.78
N LEU A 795 -18.27 -9.76 39.93
CA LEU A 795 -17.52 -8.73 40.66
C LEU A 795 -17.18 -7.49 39.83
N GLY A 796 -17.38 -7.52 38.50
CA GLY A 796 -16.91 -6.52 37.54
C GLY A 796 -17.97 -5.82 36.68
N GLY A 797 -19.25 -6.21 36.75
CA GLY A 797 -20.35 -5.50 36.08
C GLY A 797 -20.28 -5.47 34.55
N PHE A 798 -19.78 -6.52 33.89
CA PHE A 798 -19.66 -6.62 32.43
C PHE A 798 -20.57 -7.70 31.81
N LYS A 799 -21.01 -7.47 30.56
CA LYS A 799 -21.95 -8.30 29.76
C LYS A 799 -21.37 -9.71 29.42
N ARG A 800 -22.28 -10.70 29.28
CA ARG A 800 -22.09 -12.10 28.80
C ARG A 800 -20.77 -12.34 28.04
N ASN A 801 -19.88 -13.16 28.61
CA ASN A 801 -18.64 -13.63 27.98
C ASN A 801 -18.88 -14.82 27.04
N SER A 802 -17.92 -15.07 26.13
CA SER A 802 -17.87 -16.24 25.23
C SER A 802 -18.01 -17.59 25.95
N HIS A 803 -17.69 -17.69 27.24
CA HIS A 803 -17.85 -18.93 28.00
C HIS A 803 -19.30 -19.22 28.41
N SER A 804 -20.15 -18.21 28.50
CA SER A 804 -21.59 -18.42 28.65
C SER A 804 -22.21 -19.01 27.37
N GLU A 805 -21.63 -18.71 26.20
CA GLU A 805 -22.03 -19.33 24.92
C GLU A 805 -21.61 -20.81 24.88
N ILE A 806 -20.43 -21.16 25.42
CA ILE A 806 -20.01 -22.57 25.56
C ILE A 806 -21.01 -23.36 26.40
N LYS A 807 -21.51 -22.77 27.49
CA LYS A 807 -22.51 -23.39 28.39
C LYS A 807 -23.85 -23.63 27.71
N ASP A 808 -24.27 -22.72 26.82
CA ASP A 808 -25.53 -22.85 26.07
C ASP A 808 -25.40 -23.85 24.89
N GLU A 809 -24.20 -24.04 24.33
CA GLU A 809 -23.94 -24.95 23.21
C GLU A 809 -23.58 -26.41 23.60
N LEU A 810 -22.99 -26.63 24.79
CA LEU A 810 -22.63 -27.95 25.34
C LEU A 810 -23.81 -28.64 26.04
#